data_AF-A0A1V5W7C8-F1
#
_entry.id   AF-A0A1V5W7C8-F1
#
_cell.length_a   1.000
_cell.length_b   1.000
_cell.length_c   1.000
_cell.angle_alpha   90.00
_cell.angle_beta   90.00
_cell.angle_gamma   90.00
#
_symmetry.space_group_name_H-M   'P 1'
#
loop_
_entity.id
_entity.type
_entity.pdbx_description
1 polymer ?
#
loop_
_entity_poly.entity_id
_entity_poly.type
_entity_poly.pdbx_seq_one_letter_code
_entity_poly.pdbx_strand_id
1 'polypeptide(L)'
;MFFLKKFEEHIYSVIFVRIYAYTSMITNIKHSIVLLFLGICVSSGLHAAIITAIIDGDWNTATTWDCNCIPTNADDVIIPEGIDVTTSVDLSIFRTLDIQEGATLTVTGDLITPYNGFIQTVTVSGILTVTGNFDLRNAASGMSVTVNSLGKMYVNTDIITTISSNSRAINNYGYIEVGQNFKPDQTVFTNYSTGTILIKGNITGGSLGSGLTVRNYGIITVDTDMSLIKTDFTNYASGYFFVFGDISFGDGSNFINQGLVQCDVFTTLSGSSLYNNTGGTVISLVNYTYEGGTTCPGCTDKVGTLYYTVVSGGDLTWCSSLHCDEWIMNQPTTIPIVPGRRIWLAADFIGYGLTTDGQKINKWFDLANTYGFEMAQSNVANQPSIKNNSTDNVNFNPLISFDGANINMDLDDEQLFAPAIDGGLAMFAVVVPKNGGAADQAIFDYGKYSTDGMGLYYSDQNLRAYTPTAHGGAENSIIGHSYGTTPKLLSQTTTWSGDQVLYVNGVQQQSQAVTLTQIEGTEIAESNPLELDVSGPFTLGNSSVNTATYDFDGKIAEVIIYATSITEPVRKSTESFLALKYGMTLDYDYTNYDNSTVFSVVAPYNNGIFGLAREDRNHLHQKQSKSINSNQNLILSTAARVPFDQRTVSTGITVDNSYIVCGNNGNPLNDGTRIYKVTTTNFNQEVTLSFKFTGIDAPYPDLTIDVDDSFTNSPTTVSPDSYDGNYLVYKYTFTNNATSYFKVGAVTVIPREPGVGINTTAIDTSAQLHVYSTDKGVLLPALTTAQMNAIVNPPNGLLIYNTTENRYYYNSGIPATPAWIVVGRLAISNNALLGGAGGDSVGEIRYNTDTNTLWYWNGTSWKELLDN
;
A
#
# COMPACT_ATOMS: atom_id res chain seq x y z
N MET A 1 52.93 25.40 -57.21
CA MET A 1 52.81 26.59 -56.32
C MET A 1 51.53 27.40 -56.51
N PHE A 2 50.75 27.24 -57.60
CA PHE A 2 49.44 27.91 -57.75
C PHE A 2 48.22 27.04 -57.35
N PHE A 3 48.43 25.74 -57.11
CA PHE A 3 47.36 24.81 -56.68
C PHE A 3 47.23 24.64 -55.15
N LEU A 4 48.26 25.00 -54.37
CA LEU A 4 48.16 24.95 -52.89
C LEU A 4 47.44 26.17 -52.30
N LYS A 5 47.46 27.33 -52.97
CA LYS A 5 46.84 28.55 -52.45
C LYS A 5 45.30 28.53 -52.47
N LYS A 6 44.71 27.78 -53.42
CA LYS A 6 43.24 27.58 -53.48
C LYS A 6 42.73 26.46 -52.56
N PHE A 7 43.60 25.60 -52.05
CA PHE A 7 43.22 24.59 -51.06
C PHE A 7 43.24 25.15 -49.63
N GLU A 8 44.12 26.13 -49.35
CA GLU A 8 44.11 26.87 -48.07
C GLU A 8 42.84 27.73 -47.91
N GLU A 9 42.41 28.49 -48.92
CA GLU A 9 41.21 29.34 -48.80
C GLU A 9 39.92 28.56 -48.55
N HIS A 10 39.81 27.31 -49.02
CA HIS A 10 38.63 26.48 -48.75
C HIS A 10 38.63 25.89 -47.32
N ILE A 11 39.80 25.57 -46.77
CA ILE A 11 39.94 25.05 -45.40
C ILE A 11 39.68 26.15 -44.36
N TYR A 12 40.07 27.41 -44.63
CA TYR A 12 39.75 28.53 -43.73
C TYR A 12 38.24 28.84 -43.65
N SER A 13 37.47 28.64 -44.73
CA SER A 13 36.01 28.84 -44.71
C SER A 13 35.25 27.77 -43.91
N VAL A 14 35.78 26.54 -43.84
CA VAL A 14 35.15 25.43 -43.10
C VAL A 14 35.50 25.47 -41.61
N ILE A 15 36.66 26.05 -41.26
CA ILE A 15 37.11 26.19 -39.85
C ILE A 15 36.44 27.39 -39.16
N PHE A 16 36.16 28.50 -39.86
CA PHE A 16 35.46 29.64 -39.26
C PHE A 16 33.97 29.37 -38.96
N VAL A 17 33.30 28.53 -39.76
CA VAL A 17 31.88 28.16 -39.54
C VAL A 17 31.72 27.19 -38.35
N ARG A 18 32.75 26.40 -38.00
CA ARG A 18 32.72 25.53 -36.81
C ARG A 18 33.14 26.22 -35.51
N ILE A 19 33.91 27.32 -35.56
CA ILE A 19 34.32 28.06 -34.35
C ILE A 19 33.21 29.00 -33.82
N TYR A 20 32.31 29.48 -34.69
CA TYR A 20 31.10 30.21 -34.27
C TYR A 20 30.02 29.30 -33.64
N ALA A 21 30.01 28.00 -33.98
CA ALA A 21 29.09 27.03 -33.38
C ALA A 21 29.46 26.64 -31.94
N TYR A 22 30.74 26.72 -31.55
CA TYR A 22 31.19 26.36 -30.19
C TYR A 22 31.21 27.54 -29.20
N THR A 23 31.33 28.78 -29.67
CA THR A 23 31.24 29.97 -28.80
C THR A 23 29.80 30.34 -28.42
N SER A 24 28.81 29.95 -29.23
CA SER A 24 27.37 30.03 -28.91
C SER A 24 26.87 28.92 -27.96
N MET A 25 27.65 27.84 -27.76
CA MET A 25 27.31 26.76 -26.83
C MET A 25 27.81 27.02 -25.40
N ILE A 26 28.89 27.80 -25.24
CA ILE A 26 29.55 28.04 -23.94
C ILE A 26 28.96 29.25 -23.17
N THR A 27 28.23 30.14 -23.84
CA THR A 27 27.48 31.24 -23.18
C THR A 27 26.08 30.83 -22.69
N ASN A 28 25.50 29.74 -23.22
CA ASN A 28 24.20 29.21 -22.78
C ASN A 28 24.27 28.20 -21.61
N ILE A 29 25.44 27.64 -21.30
CA ILE A 29 25.61 26.73 -20.15
C ILE A 29 25.88 27.50 -18.84
N LYS A 30 26.41 28.73 -18.91
CA LYS A 30 26.67 29.57 -17.72
C LYS A 30 25.46 30.35 -17.18
N HIS A 31 24.37 30.47 -17.95
CA HIS A 31 23.10 31.02 -17.46
C HIS A 31 22.15 29.94 -16.91
N SER A 32 22.48 28.66 -17.10
CA SER A 32 21.60 27.52 -16.75
C SER A 32 21.93 26.84 -15.41
N ILE A 33 23.00 27.25 -14.70
CA ILE A 33 23.43 26.63 -13.43
C ILE A 33 23.34 27.59 -12.22
N VAL A 34 23.24 28.90 -12.45
CA VAL A 34 23.13 29.90 -11.35
C VAL A 34 21.67 30.26 -11.00
N LEU A 35 20.71 29.95 -11.88
CA LEU A 35 19.27 30.11 -11.61
C LEU A 35 18.61 28.87 -10.95
N LEU A 36 19.37 27.79 -10.73
CA LEU A 36 18.87 26.56 -10.12
C LEU A 36 19.08 26.48 -8.59
N PHE A 37 19.61 27.52 -7.93
CA PHE A 37 19.93 27.46 -6.48
C PHE A 37 19.52 28.67 -5.63
N LEU A 38 18.79 29.65 -6.17
CA LEU A 38 18.21 30.75 -5.38
C LEU A 38 16.73 30.94 -5.76
N GLY A 39 15.85 30.17 -5.13
CA GLY A 39 14.41 30.30 -5.36
C GLY A 39 13.57 29.21 -4.68
N ILE A 40 13.90 28.84 -3.44
CA ILE A 40 13.00 28.07 -2.58
C ILE A 40 12.45 29.02 -1.51
N CYS A 41 11.12 28.99 -1.38
CA CYS A 41 10.24 29.65 -0.41
C CYS A 41 10.00 31.15 -0.62
N VAL A 42 8.91 31.53 -1.31
CA VAL A 42 7.63 31.94 -0.68
C VAL A 42 6.48 31.78 -1.69
N SER A 43 5.34 31.24 -1.20
CA SER A 43 3.96 31.46 -1.66
C SER A 43 3.51 31.01 -3.07
N SER A 44 2.77 29.89 -3.07
CA SER A 44 1.41 29.73 -3.62
C SER A 44 1.10 30.21 -5.04
N GLY A 45 0.73 29.24 -5.89
CA GLY A 45 -0.07 29.48 -7.09
C GLY A 45 0.37 28.60 -8.26
N LEU A 46 0.24 27.28 -8.14
CA LEU A 46 -0.07 26.46 -9.33
C LEU A 46 -1.38 27.03 -9.86
N HIS A 47 -1.28 27.94 -10.83
CA HIS A 47 -2.46 28.31 -11.59
C HIS A 47 -2.78 27.08 -12.41
N ALA A 48 -3.91 26.44 -12.07
CA ALA A 48 -4.68 25.69 -13.04
C ALA A 48 -4.68 26.51 -14.33
N ALA A 49 -4.17 25.93 -15.41
CA ALA A 49 -4.22 26.61 -16.68
C ALA A 49 -5.71 26.65 -17.07
N ILE A 50 -6.35 27.81 -16.83
CA ILE A 50 -7.61 28.13 -17.51
C ILE A 50 -7.21 28.25 -18.96
N ILE A 51 -7.55 27.25 -19.78
CA ILE A 51 -7.23 27.31 -21.20
C ILE A 51 -8.39 26.92 -22.11
N THR A 52 -8.74 27.88 -22.95
CA THR A 52 -9.48 27.82 -24.22
C THR A 52 -8.47 27.57 -25.38
N ALA A 53 -8.75 26.80 -26.47
CA ALA A 53 -7.92 26.29 -27.64
C ALA A 53 -7.61 27.10 -28.96
N ILE A 54 -6.40 26.99 -29.60
CA ILE A 54 -5.93 27.81 -30.78
C ILE A 54 -6.54 27.42 -32.15
N ILE A 55 -6.77 26.13 -32.49
CA ILE A 55 -7.28 25.72 -33.82
C ILE A 55 -8.15 24.45 -33.72
N ASP A 56 -9.17 24.36 -34.57
CA ASP A 56 -9.99 23.16 -34.82
C ASP A 56 -9.16 21.99 -35.39
N GLY A 57 -9.36 20.77 -34.86
CA GLY A 57 -8.96 19.52 -35.53
C GLY A 57 -7.65 18.79 -35.13
N ASP A 58 -6.86 19.23 -34.14
CA ASP A 58 -5.73 18.42 -33.62
C ASP A 58 -5.47 18.61 -32.12
N TRP A 59 -6.29 18.00 -31.26
CA TRP A 59 -6.21 18.15 -29.80
C TRP A 59 -5.03 17.43 -29.13
N ASN A 60 -4.13 16.81 -29.90
CA ASN A 60 -3.12 15.88 -29.42
C ASN A 60 -1.79 16.53 -28.96
N THR A 61 -1.69 17.86 -28.98
CA THR A 61 -0.44 18.58 -28.65
C THR A 61 -0.68 19.73 -27.67
N ALA A 62 0.27 19.98 -26.76
CA ALA A 62 0.19 21.07 -25.78
C ALA A 62 -0.06 22.46 -26.41
N THR A 63 0.34 22.65 -27.67
CA THR A 63 0.18 23.90 -28.45
C THR A 63 -1.22 24.16 -28.99
N THR A 64 -2.16 23.22 -28.85
CA THR A 64 -3.55 23.40 -29.33
C THR A 64 -4.51 23.98 -28.31
N TRP A 65 -4.11 24.07 -27.04
CA TRP A 65 -4.89 24.64 -25.96
C TRP A 65 -4.46 26.12 -25.73
N ASP A 66 -4.90 27.14 -26.53
CA ASP A 66 -4.70 28.62 -26.27
C ASP A 66 -5.59 29.64 -27.12
N CYS A 67 -6.85 29.38 -27.51
CA CYS A 67 -7.81 30.41 -28.02
C CYS A 67 -9.33 30.04 -27.95
N ASN A 68 -10.26 30.90 -28.37
CA ASN A 68 -11.71 30.77 -28.11
C ASN A 68 -12.50 29.67 -28.89
N CYS A 69 -11.95 28.46 -29.10
CA CYS A 69 -12.65 27.35 -29.76
C CYS A 69 -13.05 26.25 -28.77
N ILE A 70 -14.28 25.74 -28.91
CA ILE A 70 -14.83 24.57 -28.18
C ILE A 70 -14.78 23.39 -29.16
N PRO A 71 -14.43 22.15 -28.74
CA PRO A 71 -14.54 20.96 -29.58
C PRO A 71 -15.89 20.93 -30.29
N THR A 72 -15.89 20.70 -31.60
CA THR A 72 -17.10 20.65 -32.41
C THR A 72 -17.60 19.22 -32.54
N ASN A 73 -18.74 19.07 -33.22
CA ASN A 73 -19.56 17.86 -33.27
C ASN A 73 -18.85 16.60 -33.84
N ALA A 74 -17.61 16.70 -34.33
CA ALA A 74 -16.86 15.63 -34.95
C ALA A 74 -15.48 15.36 -34.31
N ASP A 75 -15.10 16.08 -33.26
CA ASP A 75 -13.72 16.10 -32.75
C ASP A 75 -13.40 14.94 -31.81
N ASP A 76 -12.16 14.44 -31.93
CA ASP A 76 -11.51 13.55 -30.99
C ASP A 76 -10.60 14.39 -30.07
N VAL A 77 -10.87 14.37 -28.76
CA VAL A 77 -10.13 15.13 -27.75
C VAL A 77 -9.17 14.20 -27.02
N ILE A 78 -7.86 14.48 -27.06
CA ILE A 78 -6.85 13.74 -26.32
C ILE A 78 -6.07 14.69 -25.43
N ILE A 79 -5.92 14.38 -24.14
CA ILE A 79 -5.11 15.16 -23.21
C ILE A 79 -3.88 14.31 -22.86
N PRO A 80 -2.70 14.64 -23.41
CA PRO A 80 -1.50 13.83 -23.26
C PRO A 80 -0.86 13.99 -21.88
N GLU A 81 0.03 13.05 -21.52
CA GLU A 81 0.78 13.05 -20.26
C GLU A 81 1.41 14.41 -19.93
N GLY A 82 1.29 14.83 -18.66
CA GLY A 82 1.90 16.06 -18.15
C GLY A 82 1.13 17.34 -18.48
N ILE A 83 -0.08 17.24 -19.05
CA ILE A 83 -0.94 18.39 -19.33
C ILE A 83 -2.11 18.45 -18.34
N ASP A 84 -2.29 19.64 -17.74
CA ASP A 84 -3.43 19.96 -16.89
C ASP A 84 -4.36 20.96 -17.61
N VAL A 85 -5.62 20.57 -17.82
CA VAL A 85 -6.66 21.39 -18.49
C VAL A 85 -7.75 21.72 -17.49
N THR A 86 -8.21 22.98 -17.46
CA THR A 86 -9.43 23.38 -16.75
C THR A 86 -10.38 24.15 -17.66
N THR A 87 -11.62 23.68 -17.82
CA THR A 87 -12.68 24.41 -18.54
C THR A 87 -13.32 25.46 -17.64
N SER A 88 -13.91 26.51 -18.21
CA SER A 88 -14.65 27.55 -17.47
C SER A 88 -16.17 27.36 -17.45
N VAL A 89 -16.68 26.37 -18.21
CA VAL A 89 -18.09 26.06 -18.44
C VAL A 89 -18.26 24.56 -18.72
N ASP A 90 -19.50 24.12 -18.89
CA ASP A 90 -19.87 22.78 -19.36
C ASP A 90 -19.07 22.34 -20.60
N LEU A 91 -18.69 21.06 -20.64
CA LEU A 91 -18.00 20.46 -21.77
C LEU A 91 -18.92 19.45 -22.45
N SER A 92 -19.08 19.56 -23.77
CA SER A 92 -19.80 18.57 -24.56
C SER A 92 -18.84 17.60 -25.24
N ILE A 93 -19.04 16.28 -25.07
CA ILE A 93 -18.28 15.24 -25.76
C ILE A 93 -19.05 14.81 -27.00
N PHE A 94 -18.45 15.03 -28.16
CA PHE A 94 -19.08 14.72 -29.42
C PHE A 94 -18.62 13.37 -30.00
N ARG A 95 -17.34 13.02 -29.90
CA ARG A 95 -16.84 11.71 -30.38
C ARG A 95 -15.97 11.00 -29.37
N THR A 96 -14.74 11.45 -29.14
CA THR A 96 -13.87 10.81 -28.13
C THR A 96 -13.28 11.83 -27.17
N LEU A 97 -13.10 11.41 -25.92
CA LEU A 97 -12.32 12.09 -24.89
C LEU A 97 -11.35 11.07 -24.29
N ASP A 98 -10.05 11.25 -24.48
CA ASP A 98 -9.00 10.40 -23.94
C ASP A 98 -8.06 11.21 -23.05
N ILE A 99 -7.98 10.87 -21.76
CA ILE A 99 -7.11 11.53 -20.79
C ILE A 99 -5.99 10.55 -20.44
N GLN A 100 -4.78 10.82 -20.91
CA GLN A 100 -3.66 9.90 -20.76
C GLN A 100 -3.09 9.92 -19.33
N GLU A 101 -2.30 8.89 -19.00
CA GLU A 101 -1.63 8.80 -17.70
C GLU A 101 -0.82 10.07 -17.41
N GLY A 102 -0.88 10.57 -16.18
CA GLY A 102 -0.19 11.82 -15.79
C GLY A 102 -0.81 13.12 -16.32
N ALA A 103 -1.96 13.06 -17.01
CA ALA A 103 -2.73 14.23 -17.44
C ALA A 103 -3.92 14.52 -16.50
N THR A 104 -4.39 15.78 -16.47
CA THR A 104 -5.58 16.19 -15.71
C THR A 104 -6.56 16.97 -16.58
N LEU A 105 -7.86 16.68 -16.44
CA LEU A 105 -8.96 17.52 -16.94
C LEU A 105 -9.88 17.88 -15.78
N THR A 106 -10.11 19.18 -15.57
CA THR A 106 -11.15 19.69 -14.68
C THR A 106 -12.22 20.41 -15.51
N VAL A 107 -13.45 19.90 -15.48
CA VAL A 107 -14.62 20.52 -16.10
C VAL A 107 -15.35 21.36 -15.05
N THR A 108 -15.32 22.69 -15.21
CA THR A 108 -16.07 23.61 -14.34
C THR A 108 -17.51 23.71 -14.86
N GLY A 109 -18.35 22.76 -14.46
CA GLY A 109 -19.73 22.61 -14.94
C GLY A 109 -20.06 21.14 -15.23
N ASP A 110 -21.05 20.93 -16.08
CA ASP A 110 -21.50 19.60 -16.49
C ASP A 110 -20.62 19.05 -17.62
N LEU A 111 -20.29 17.77 -17.56
CA LEU A 111 -19.74 17.02 -18.69
C LEU A 111 -20.91 16.33 -19.40
N ILE A 112 -21.26 16.81 -20.59
CA ILE A 112 -22.48 16.45 -21.31
C ILE A 112 -22.11 15.59 -22.52
N THR A 113 -22.86 14.53 -22.78
CA THR A 113 -22.71 13.70 -23.98
C THR A 113 -23.95 13.82 -24.87
N PRO A 114 -24.02 14.85 -25.74
CA PRO A 114 -25.19 15.08 -26.58
C PRO A 114 -25.33 14.02 -27.68
N TYR A 115 -26.56 13.73 -28.10
CA TYR A 115 -26.80 12.91 -29.29
C TYR A 115 -26.39 13.69 -30.55
N ASN A 116 -25.41 13.17 -31.30
CA ASN A 116 -24.91 13.81 -32.51
C ASN A 116 -24.70 12.84 -33.69
N GLY A 117 -25.15 11.58 -33.57
CA GLY A 117 -25.00 10.55 -34.61
C GLY A 117 -23.70 9.74 -34.56
N PHE A 118 -22.76 10.03 -33.65
CA PHE A 118 -21.58 9.22 -33.39
C PHE A 118 -21.74 8.38 -32.11
N ILE A 119 -20.91 7.35 -31.94
CA ILE A 119 -20.77 6.65 -30.66
C ILE A 119 -19.70 7.38 -29.85
N GLN A 120 -20.05 7.85 -28.66
CA GLN A 120 -19.11 8.56 -27.78
C GLN A 120 -18.23 7.58 -26.99
N THR A 121 -16.95 7.89 -26.81
CA THR A 121 -16.07 7.17 -25.88
C THR A 121 -15.33 8.12 -24.96
N VAL A 122 -15.34 7.81 -23.66
CA VAL A 122 -14.52 8.51 -22.66
C VAL A 122 -13.52 7.52 -22.08
N THR A 123 -12.23 7.82 -22.16
CA THR A 123 -11.15 7.03 -21.59
C THR A 123 -10.39 7.88 -20.60
N VAL A 124 -10.22 7.39 -19.37
CA VAL A 124 -9.52 8.10 -18.29
C VAL A 124 -8.39 7.22 -17.78
N SER A 125 -7.17 7.56 -18.14
CA SER A 125 -5.92 6.99 -17.61
C SER A 125 -5.19 7.95 -16.67
N GLY A 126 -5.45 9.26 -16.82
CA GLY A 126 -5.04 10.32 -15.88
C GLY A 126 -6.15 10.68 -14.89
N ILE A 127 -6.41 11.97 -14.69
CA ILE A 127 -7.43 12.48 -13.75
C ILE A 127 -8.52 13.24 -14.51
N LEU A 128 -9.78 12.88 -14.29
CA LEU A 128 -10.95 13.64 -14.72
C LEU A 128 -11.69 14.15 -13.48
N THR A 129 -11.93 15.45 -13.41
CA THR A 129 -12.76 16.09 -12.37
C THR A 129 -13.90 16.84 -13.04
N VAL A 130 -15.15 16.60 -12.63
CA VAL A 130 -16.35 17.27 -13.12
C VAL A 130 -17.03 17.93 -11.93
N THR A 131 -17.11 19.27 -11.90
CA THR A 131 -17.68 19.97 -10.75
C THR A 131 -19.21 19.95 -10.74
N GLY A 132 -19.84 19.77 -11.91
CA GLY A 132 -21.27 19.57 -12.10
C GLY A 132 -21.61 18.10 -12.33
N ASN A 133 -22.62 17.83 -13.16
CA ASN A 133 -23.09 16.48 -13.47
C ASN A 133 -22.24 15.84 -14.56
N PHE A 134 -22.08 14.52 -14.49
CA PHE A 134 -21.74 13.76 -15.69
C PHE A 134 -23.03 13.27 -16.35
N ASP A 135 -23.45 13.98 -17.39
CA ASP A 135 -24.74 13.82 -18.04
C ASP A 135 -24.65 12.93 -19.28
N LEU A 136 -25.14 11.71 -19.12
CA LEU A 136 -25.21 10.67 -20.13
C LEU A 136 -26.61 10.52 -20.74
N ARG A 137 -27.55 11.40 -20.43
CA ARG A 137 -28.95 11.23 -20.81
C ARG A 137 -29.12 11.13 -22.32
N ASN A 138 -28.49 12.03 -23.05
CA ASN A 138 -28.67 12.13 -24.49
C ASN A 138 -27.62 11.34 -25.30
N ALA A 139 -26.74 10.56 -24.69
CA ALA A 139 -25.69 9.90 -25.46
C ALA A 139 -26.22 8.82 -26.42
N ALA A 140 -25.47 8.54 -27.48
CA ALA A 140 -25.83 7.50 -28.44
C ALA A 140 -25.77 6.09 -27.83
N SER A 141 -26.56 5.17 -28.39
CA SER A 141 -26.47 3.74 -28.04
C SER A 141 -25.07 3.21 -28.37
N GLY A 142 -24.47 2.48 -27.43
CA GLY A 142 -23.11 1.97 -27.53
C GLY A 142 -22.04 2.87 -26.92
N MET A 143 -22.41 4.03 -26.33
CA MET A 143 -21.44 4.86 -25.60
C MET A 143 -20.73 4.06 -24.50
N SER A 144 -19.42 4.28 -24.37
CA SER A 144 -18.63 3.69 -23.29
C SER A 144 -17.79 4.71 -22.54
N VAL A 145 -17.74 4.58 -21.22
CA VAL A 145 -16.80 5.24 -20.33
C VAL A 145 -15.86 4.18 -19.78
N THR A 146 -14.56 4.39 -19.88
CA THR A 146 -13.54 3.48 -19.36
C THR A 146 -12.57 4.25 -18.47
N VAL A 147 -12.51 3.88 -17.19
CA VAL A 147 -11.49 4.38 -16.27
C VAL A 147 -10.46 3.28 -16.10
N ASN A 148 -9.25 3.49 -16.59
CA ASN A 148 -8.16 2.51 -16.55
C ASN A 148 -7.58 2.39 -15.13
N SER A 149 -6.73 1.38 -14.87
CA SER A 149 -6.26 1.05 -13.52
C SER A 149 -5.54 2.18 -12.76
N LEU A 150 -4.97 3.14 -13.47
CA LEU A 150 -4.33 4.34 -12.90
C LEU A 150 -5.21 5.59 -12.99
N GLY A 151 -6.32 5.49 -13.74
CA GLY A 151 -7.25 6.57 -13.97
C GLY A 151 -8.10 6.88 -12.74
N LYS A 152 -8.41 8.17 -12.55
CA LYS A 152 -9.27 8.67 -11.48
C LYS A 152 -10.34 9.58 -12.07
N MET A 153 -11.59 9.34 -11.74
CA MET A 153 -12.72 10.16 -12.14
C MET A 153 -13.48 10.66 -10.92
N TYR A 154 -13.59 11.98 -10.78
CA TYR A 154 -14.33 12.66 -9.74
C TYR A 154 -15.53 13.39 -10.37
N VAL A 155 -16.73 13.12 -9.89
CA VAL A 155 -17.95 13.83 -10.28
C VAL A 155 -18.56 14.41 -9.01
N ASN A 156 -18.47 15.72 -8.81
CA ASN A 156 -18.85 16.34 -7.53
C ASN A 156 -20.37 16.32 -7.26
N THR A 157 -21.18 16.05 -8.29
CA THR A 157 -22.65 15.96 -8.17
C THR A 157 -23.14 14.59 -8.62
N ASP A 158 -24.11 14.53 -9.54
CA ASP A 158 -24.72 13.29 -10.01
C ASP A 158 -24.01 12.74 -11.27
N ILE A 159 -23.96 11.42 -11.41
CA ILE A 159 -23.88 10.79 -12.73
C ILE A 159 -25.30 10.39 -13.13
N ILE A 160 -25.76 10.90 -14.26
CA ILE A 160 -27.15 10.78 -14.68
C ILE A 160 -27.22 10.12 -16.05
N THR A 161 -28.01 9.06 -16.17
CA THR A 161 -28.42 8.49 -17.46
C THR A 161 -29.96 8.62 -17.58
N THR A 162 -30.54 8.54 -18.79
CA THR A 162 -32.01 8.60 -18.99
C THR A 162 -32.61 7.32 -19.53
N ILE A 163 -33.92 7.21 -19.25
CA ILE A 163 -35.05 6.45 -19.81
C ILE A 163 -35.14 6.21 -21.34
N SER A 164 -34.09 6.46 -22.13
CA SER A 164 -34.05 6.04 -23.54
C SER A 164 -33.65 4.56 -23.65
N SER A 165 -34.17 3.79 -24.60
CA SER A 165 -33.78 2.38 -24.85
C SER A 165 -32.34 2.17 -25.36
N ASN A 166 -31.46 3.16 -25.20
CA ASN A 166 -30.07 3.13 -25.69
C ASN A 166 -29.17 2.51 -24.64
N SER A 167 -28.42 1.47 -25.02
CA SER A 167 -27.48 0.79 -24.11
C SER A 167 -26.19 1.60 -23.95
N ARG A 168 -25.66 1.67 -22.73
CA ARG A 168 -24.43 2.40 -22.36
C ARG A 168 -23.54 1.50 -21.51
N ALA A 169 -22.23 1.73 -21.52
CA ALA A 169 -21.30 1.00 -20.68
C ALA A 169 -20.43 1.94 -19.85
N ILE A 170 -20.24 1.61 -18.57
CA ILE A 170 -19.22 2.21 -17.72
C ILE A 170 -18.35 1.07 -17.20
N ASN A 171 -17.06 1.11 -17.54
CA ASN A 171 -16.06 0.10 -17.21
C ASN A 171 -15.01 0.73 -16.29
N ASN A 172 -14.92 0.25 -15.04
CA ASN A 172 -13.99 0.79 -14.07
C ASN A 172 -12.90 -0.24 -13.71
N TYR A 173 -11.65 0.11 -13.98
CA TYR A 173 -10.46 -0.56 -13.48
C TYR A 173 -9.71 0.29 -12.45
N GLY A 174 -9.98 1.59 -12.38
CA GLY A 174 -9.32 2.57 -11.52
C GLY A 174 -10.25 3.09 -10.42
N TYR A 175 -10.35 4.41 -10.29
CA TYR A 175 -11.17 5.05 -9.26
C TYR A 175 -12.28 5.92 -9.83
N ILE A 176 -13.50 5.79 -9.31
CA ILE A 176 -14.63 6.68 -9.58
C ILE A 176 -15.20 7.18 -8.26
N GLU A 177 -15.36 8.49 -8.11
CA GLU A 177 -16.05 9.12 -7.00
C GLU A 177 -17.25 9.93 -7.51
N VAL A 178 -18.43 9.69 -6.91
CA VAL A 178 -19.66 10.43 -7.18
C VAL A 178 -20.06 11.17 -5.90
N GLY A 179 -20.06 12.49 -5.96
CA GLY A 179 -20.30 13.37 -4.81
C GLY A 179 -21.75 13.44 -4.37
N GLN A 180 -22.69 13.03 -5.24
CA GLN A 180 -24.10 12.85 -4.92
C GLN A 180 -24.61 11.53 -5.50
N ASN A 181 -25.63 11.53 -6.35
CA ASN A 181 -26.38 10.33 -6.71
C ASN A 181 -25.85 9.68 -7.99
N PHE A 182 -25.89 8.35 -8.00
CA PHE A 182 -25.67 7.54 -9.19
C PHE A 182 -27.03 7.08 -9.75
N LYS A 183 -27.39 7.55 -10.94
CA LYS A 183 -28.69 7.25 -11.60
C LYS A 183 -28.46 6.52 -12.93
N PRO A 184 -28.08 5.23 -12.93
CA PRO A 184 -27.56 4.52 -14.11
C PRO A 184 -28.64 3.75 -14.90
N ASP A 185 -29.84 4.30 -15.09
CA ASP A 185 -30.84 3.71 -15.98
C ASP A 185 -30.25 3.28 -17.34
N GLN A 186 -30.59 2.07 -17.82
CA GLN A 186 -30.16 1.49 -19.11
C GLN A 186 -28.63 1.35 -19.29
N THR A 187 -27.89 1.20 -18.19
CA THR A 187 -26.42 1.14 -18.20
C THR A 187 -25.91 -0.25 -17.81
N VAL A 188 -24.90 -0.74 -18.53
CA VAL A 188 -24.07 -1.86 -18.09
C VAL A 188 -22.88 -1.29 -17.33
N PHE A 189 -22.91 -1.41 -16.02
CA PHE A 189 -21.87 -0.96 -15.13
C PHE A 189 -21.00 -2.13 -14.69
N THR A 190 -19.73 -2.12 -15.09
CA THR A 190 -18.77 -3.15 -14.73
C THR A 190 -17.62 -2.55 -13.93
N ASN A 191 -17.52 -2.91 -12.65
CA ASN A 191 -16.38 -2.63 -11.80
C ASN A 191 -15.47 -3.85 -11.76
N TYR A 192 -14.26 -3.74 -12.31
CA TYR A 192 -13.29 -4.84 -12.36
C TYR A 192 -12.53 -4.99 -11.04
N SER A 193 -11.75 -6.06 -10.89
CA SER A 193 -11.12 -6.44 -9.62
C SER A 193 -10.16 -5.42 -9.03
N THR A 194 -9.63 -4.51 -9.84
CA THR A 194 -8.79 -3.38 -9.39
C THR A 194 -9.57 -2.10 -9.17
N GLY A 195 -10.82 -2.06 -9.63
CA GLY A 195 -11.67 -0.88 -9.62
C GLY A 195 -12.27 -0.61 -8.25
N THR A 196 -12.29 0.67 -7.88
CA THR A 196 -12.98 1.19 -6.69
C THR A 196 -13.98 2.26 -7.13
N ILE A 197 -15.21 2.17 -6.65
CA ILE A 197 -16.22 3.23 -6.79
C ILE A 197 -16.69 3.67 -5.41
N LEU A 198 -16.75 4.98 -5.21
CA LEU A 198 -17.37 5.62 -4.07
C LEU A 198 -18.55 6.48 -4.53
N ILE A 199 -19.70 6.30 -3.91
CA ILE A 199 -20.90 7.09 -4.16
C ILE A 199 -21.39 7.67 -2.85
N LYS A 200 -21.34 9.00 -2.71
CA LYS A 200 -21.71 9.70 -1.46
C LYS A 200 -23.22 9.90 -1.29
N GLY A 201 -23.98 9.81 -2.38
CA GLY A 201 -25.44 9.85 -2.37
C GLY A 201 -26.03 8.48 -2.67
N ASN A 202 -27.21 8.48 -3.28
CA ASN A 202 -27.97 7.25 -3.49
C ASN A 202 -27.64 6.58 -4.82
N ILE A 203 -27.80 5.27 -4.89
CA ILE A 203 -27.96 4.58 -6.17
C ILE A 203 -29.45 4.35 -6.43
N THR A 204 -29.98 4.93 -7.52
CA THR A 204 -31.37 4.72 -7.92
C THR A 204 -31.47 4.34 -9.39
N GLY A 205 -32.21 3.28 -9.71
CA GLY A 205 -32.33 2.81 -11.10
C GLY A 205 -33.53 1.89 -11.33
N GLY A 206 -33.99 1.84 -12.59
CA GLY A 206 -34.99 0.88 -13.08
C GLY A 206 -36.30 1.45 -13.65
N SER A 207 -36.42 2.76 -13.88
CA SER A 207 -37.70 3.35 -14.30
C SER A 207 -38.09 2.98 -15.76
N LEU A 208 -39.30 2.40 -15.94
CA LEU A 208 -40.03 2.09 -17.20
C LEU A 208 -39.19 1.83 -18.48
N GLY A 209 -38.61 0.63 -18.66
CA GLY A 209 -38.21 0.19 -20.03
C GLY A 209 -37.11 -0.87 -20.19
N SER A 210 -36.08 -0.92 -19.32
CA SER A 210 -35.09 -2.01 -19.10
C SER A 210 -33.88 -1.44 -18.32
N GLY A 211 -33.27 -2.17 -17.40
CA GLY A 211 -32.08 -3.00 -17.68
C GLY A 211 -30.75 -2.38 -17.19
N LEU A 212 -30.69 -1.88 -15.94
CA LEU A 212 -29.39 -1.67 -15.29
C LEU A 212 -28.75 -3.05 -15.11
N THR A 213 -27.50 -3.21 -15.53
CA THR A 213 -26.72 -4.40 -15.21
C THR A 213 -25.51 -3.96 -14.41
N VAL A 214 -25.38 -4.44 -13.18
CA VAL A 214 -24.20 -4.20 -12.34
C VAL A 214 -23.38 -5.47 -12.27
N ARG A 215 -22.08 -5.37 -12.59
CA ARG A 215 -21.10 -6.44 -12.45
C ARG A 215 -19.96 -5.94 -11.58
N ASN A 216 -19.90 -6.41 -10.34
CA ASN A 216 -18.86 -5.99 -9.40
C ASN A 216 -17.85 -7.12 -9.15
N TYR A 217 -16.58 -6.85 -9.43
CA TYR A 217 -15.44 -7.67 -9.08
C TYR A 217 -14.49 -6.95 -8.11
N GLY A 218 -14.60 -5.62 -7.99
CA GLY A 218 -13.76 -4.78 -7.14
C GLY A 218 -14.53 -4.27 -5.93
N ILE A 219 -14.30 -3.01 -5.54
CA ILE A 219 -14.96 -2.39 -4.38
C ILE A 219 -15.98 -1.35 -4.87
N ILE A 220 -17.20 -1.42 -4.35
CA ILE A 220 -18.21 -0.36 -4.50
C ILE A 220 -18.70 0.00 -3.10
N THR A 221 -18.64 1.28 -2.75
CA THR A 221 -19.20 1.83 -1.50
C THR A 221 -20.27 2.87 -1.82
N VAL A 222 -21.33 2.87 -1.02
CA VAL A 222 -22.44 3.82 -1.10
C VAL A 222 -22.67 4.37 0.31
N ASP A 223 -22.61 5.68 0.50
CA ASP A 223 -22.72 6.30 1.83
C ASP A 223 -24.18 6.42 2.32
N THR A 224 -25.15 6.23 1.43
CA THR A 224 -26.59 6.31 1.74
C THR A 224 -27.31 5.07 1.21
N ASP A 225 -28.43 5.22 0.50
CA ASP A 225 -29.28 4.10 0.12
C ASP A 225 -29.06 3.63 -1.32
N MET A 226 -29.36 2.35 -1.54
CA MET A 226 -29.53 1.74 -2.85
C MET A 226 -30.99 1.30 -3.03
N SER A 227 -31.64 1.82 -4.07
CA SER A 227 -32.98 1.37 -4.46
C SER A 227 -33.05 1.04 -5.95
N LEU A 228 -33.25 -0.25 -6.23
CA LEU A 228 -33.16 -0.81 -7.58
C LEU A 228 -34.43 -1.57 -7.94
N ILE A 229 -34.98 -1.27 -9.12
CA ILE A 229 -36.00 -2.09 -9.78
C ILE A 229 -35.48 -2.50 -11.16
N LYS A 230 -36.01 -3.57 -11.75
CA LYS A 230 -35.67 -4.05 -13.11
C LYS A 230 -34.16 -4.08 -13.40
N THR A 231 -33.38 -4.52 -12.41
CA THR A 231 -31.91 -4.49 -12.41
C THR A 231 -31.34 -5.90 -12.33
N ASP A 232 -30.34 -6.20 -13.16
CA ASP A 232 -29.51 -7.39 -13.03
C ASP A 232 -28.24 -7.04 -12.25
N PHE A 233 -28.23 -7.34 -10.95
CA PHE A 233 -27.08 -7.11 -10.08
C PHE A 233 -26.30 -8.41 -9.89
N THR A 234 -24.99 -8.39 -10.17
CA THR A 234 -24.07 -9.50 -9.89
C THR A 234 -22.83 -8.99 -9.18
N ASN A 235 -22.65 -9.37 -7.92
CA ASN A 235 -21.40 -9.24 -7.18
C ASN A 235 -20.65 -10.58 -7.25
N TYR A 236 -19.48 -10.58 -7.89
CA TYR A 236 -18.66 -11.78 -8.10
C TYR A 236 -17.80 -12.09 -6.87
N ALA A 237 -17.16 -13.25 -6.85
CA ALA A 237 -16.39 -13.76 -5.70
C ALA A 237 -15.28 -12.84 -5.17
N SER A 238 -14.72 -11.97 -6.00
CA SER A 238 -13.73 -10.96 -5.57
C SER A 238 -14.35 -9.61 -5.18
N GLY A 239 -15.64 -9.44 -5.45
CA GLY A 239 -16.35 -8.18 -5.31
C GLY A 239 -16.78 -7.91 -3.88
N TYR A 240 -16.55 -6.68 -3.46
CA TYR A 240 -17.04 -6.13 -2.20
C TYR A 240 -18.03 -5.01 -2.49
N PHE A 241 -19.18 -5.05 -1.84
CA PHE A 241 -20.22 -4.06 -2.01
C PHE A 241 -20.77 -3.63 -0.65
N PHE A 242 -20.50 -2.38 -0.27
CA PHE A 242 -20.93 -1.80 1.00
C PHE A 242 -21.92 -0.69 0.73
N VAL A 243 -23.01 -0.72 1.48
CA VAL A 243 -24.01 0.34 1.49
C VAL A 243 -24.17 0.74 2.95
N PHE A 244 -23.71 1.93 3.30
CA PHE A 244 -23.81 2.48 4.66
C PHE A 244 -25.21 3.05 4.92
N GLY A 245 -26.21 2.28 4.51
CA GLY A 245 -27.63 2.58 4.50
C GLY A 245 -28.40 1.36 3.99
N ASP A 246 -29.55 1.60 3.37
CA ASP A 246 -30.47 0.53 3.02
C ASP A 246 -30.25 0.02 1.59
N ILE A 247 -30.28 -1.30 1.41
CA ILE A 247 -30.39 -1.93 0.09
C ILE A 247 -31.83 -2.38 -0.14
N SER A 248 -32.44 -1.96 -1.25
CA SER A 248 -33.76 -2.42 -1.68
C SER A 248 -33.78 -2.90 -3.13
N PHE A 249 -34.29 -4.12 -3.35
CA PHE A 249 -34.55 -4.67 -4.68
C PHE A 249 -36.05 -4.90 -4.88
N GLY A 250 -36.62 -4.27 -5.91
CA GLY A 250 -38.03 -4.42 -6.28
C GLY A 250 -38.27 -5.03 -7.66
N ASP A 251 -39.46 -4.75 -8.20
CA ASP A 251 -40.05 -5.39 -9.38
C ASP A 251 -39.06 -5.66 -10.53
N GLY A 252 -38.95 -6.90 -10.98
CA GLY A 252 -38.13 -7.33 -12.12
C GLY A 252 -36.62 -7.38 -11.88
N SER A 253 -36.14 -7.22 -10.65
CA SER A 253 -34.70 -7.28 -10.34
C SER A 253 -34.20 -8.70 -10.07
N ASN A 254 -32.97 -8.98 -10.49
CA ASN A 254 -32.21 -10.16 -10.14
C ASN A 254 -30.99 -9.76 -9.30
N PHE A 255 -30.81 -10.39 -8.14
CA PHE A 255 -29.64 -10.20 -7.29
C PHE A 255 -28.84 -11.50 -7.22
N ILE A 256 -27.60 -11.47 -7.69
CA ILE A 256 -26.64 -12.56 -7.60
C ILE A 256 -25.44 -12.09 -6.79
N ASN A 257 -25.11 -12.79 -5.71
CA ASN A 257 -23.92 -12.52 -4.91
C ASN A 257 -23.07 -13.78 -4.73
N GLN A 258 -21.78 -13.63 -4.99
CA GLN A 258 -20.71 -14.60 -4.74
C GLN A 258 -19.58 -13.99 -3.89
N GLY A 259 -19.59 -12.67 -3.70
CA GLY A 259 -18.61 -11.92 -2.91
C GLY A 259 -19.18 -11.50 -1.56
N LEU A 260 -18.73 -10.36 -1.05
CA LEU A 260 -19.22 -9.79 0.21
C LEU A 260 -20.15 -8.61 -0.08
N VAL A 261 -21.34 -8.64 0.53
CA VAL A 261 -22.26 -7.51 0.60
C VAL A 261 -22.51 -7.17 2.06
N GLN A 262 -22.41 -5.90 2.42
CA GLN A 262 -22.81 -5.43 3.75
C GLN A 262 -23.68 -4.18 3.61
N CYS A 263 -24.73 -4.13 4.43
CA CYS A 263 -25.59 -2.97 4.56
C CYS A 263 -26.24 -2.87 5.93
N ASP A 264 -26.93 -1.76 6.19
CA ASP A 264 -27.69 -1.59 7.42
C ASP A 264 -28.94 -2.47 7.36
N VAL A 265 -29.85 -2.17 6.43
CA VAL A 265 -31.03 -2.98 6.15
C VAL A 265 -30.94 -3.57 4.74
N PHE A 266 -31.17 -4.88 4.62
CA PHE A 266 -31.34 -5.53 3.32
C PHE A 266 -32.81 -5.86 3.10
N THR A 267 -33.44 -5.17 2.16
CA THR A 267 -34.86 -5.32 1.85
C THR A 267 -35.06 -5.95 0.48
N THR A 268 -35.87 -7.01 0.43
CA THR A 268 -36.44 -7.52 -0.82
C THR A 268 -37.92 -7.15 -0.90
N LEU A 269 -38.31 -6.46 -1.97
CA LEU A 269 -39.67 -6.00 -2.20
C LEU A 269 -40.43 -6.97 -3.13
N SER A 270 -41.76 -6.87 -3.12
CA SER A 270 -42.64 -7.62 -4.02
C SER A 270 -42.24 -7.46 -5.51
N GLY A 271 -42.19 -8.57 -6.25
CA GLY A 271 -41.92 -8.57 -7.69
C GLY A 271 -40.45 -8.77 -8.10
N SER A 272 -39.51 -8.91 -7.15
CA SER A 272 -38.16 -9.37 -7.47
C SER A 272 -38.17 -10.76 -8.14
N SER A 273 -37.30 -10.98 -9.12
CA SER A 273 -37.34 -12.15 -10.01
C SER A 273 -36.38 -13.28 -9.60
N LEU A 274 -35.27 -12.96 -8.95
CA LEU A 274 -34.30 -13.93 -8.44
C LEU A 274 -33.45 -13.34 -7.30
N TYR A 275 -33.34 -14.03 -6.18
CA TYR A 275 -32.27 -13.80 -5.20
C TYR A 275 -31.37 -15.05 -5.10
N ASN A 276 -30.07 -14.86 -5.32
CA ASN A 276 -29.09 -15.94 -5.27
C ASN A 276 -27.75 -15.48 -4.69
N ASN A 277 -27.55 -15.76 -3.42
CA ASN A 277 -26.31 -15.52 -2.68
C ASN A 277 -25.43 -16.79 -2.58
N THR A 278 -25.56 -17.76 -3.51
CA THR A 278 -24.79 -19.01 -3.43
C THR A 278 -23.29 -18.74 -3.56
N GLY A 279 -22.53 -19.07 -2.52
CA GLY A 279 -21.08 -18.88 -2.48
C GLY A 279 -20.64 -17.47 -2.08
N GLY A 280 -21.59 -16.57 -1.82
CA GLY A 280 -21.35 -15.24 -1.27
C GLY A 280 -21.82 -15.10 0.18
N THR A 281 -21.51 -13.94 0.74
CA THR A 281 -21.87 -13.53 2.11
C THR A 281 -22.63 -12.22 2.06
N VAL A 282 -23.76 -12.16 2.78
CA VAL A 282 -24.49 -10.91 3.05
C VAL A 282 -24.45 -10.65 4.55
N ILE A 283 -24.08 -9.42 4.94
CA ILE A 283 -24.11 -8.93 6.33
C ILE A 283 -25.13 -7.81 6.40
N SER A 284 -26.23 -8.04 7.12
CA SER A 284 -27.16 -6.98 7.49
C SER A 284 -26.98 -6.63 8.96
N LEU A 285 -26.58 -5.38 9.21
CA LEU A 285 -26.20 -4.90 10.53
C LEU A 285 -27.41 -4.56 11.42
N VAL A 286 -28.57 -4.28 10.81
CA VAL A 286 -29.80 -3.93 11.52
C VAL A 286 -30.87 -4.98 11.23
N ASN A 287 -31.42 -4.99 10.02
CA ASN A 287 -32.55 -5.84 9.67
C ASN A 287 -32.42 -6.46 8.27
N TYR A 288 -32.72 -7.75 8.19
CA TYR A 288 -33.02 -8.41 6.93
C TYR A 288 -34.54 -8.46 6.74
N THR A 289 -35.08 -7.71 5.78
CA THR A 289 -36.52 -7.48 5.62
C THR A 289 -37.08 -7.99 4.29
N TYR A 290 -38.27 -8.59 4.35
CA TYR A 290 -39.06 -9.00 3.17
C TYR A 290 -40.41 -8.28 3.15
N GLU A 291 -40.60 -7.35 2.21
CA GLU A 291 -41.85 -6.60 2.04
C GLU A 291 -42.64 -7.04 0.78
N GLY A 292 -43.56 -7.99 0.96
CA GLY A 292 -44.81 -8.06 0.18
C GLY A 292 -44.89 -8.95 -1.07
N GLY A 293 -46.15 -9.35 -1.38
CA GLY A 293 -46.62 -10.17 -2.52
C GLY A 293 -47.78 -11.11 -2.12
N THR A 294 -48.53 -11.71 -3.05
CA THR A 294 -49.49 -12.81 -2.74
C THR A 294 -48.80 -14.16 -2.49
N THR A 295 -47.47 -14.19 -2.57
CA THR A 295 -46.59 -15.36 -2.52
C THR A 295 -45.22 -14.93 -2.00
N CYS A 296 -44.57 -15.72 -1.14
CA CYS A 296 -43.25 -15.44 -0.55
C CYS A 296 -42.08 -15.69 -1.54
N PRO A 297 -41.34 -14.68 -2.02
CA PRO A 297 -40.29 -14.90 -3.03
C PRO A 297 -39.19 -15.92 -2.61
N GLY A 298 -38.95 -16.05 -1.30
CA GLY A 298 -37.80 -16.77 -0.73
C GLY A 298 -37.72 -18.29 -0.96
N CYS A 299 -38.77 -19.00 -1.33
CA CYS A 299 -38.73 -20.48 -1.26
C CYS A 299 -37.81 -21.14 -2.31
N THR A 300 -37.59 -20.47 -3.46
CA THR A 300 -36.65 -20.91 -4.51
C THR A 300 -35.33 -20.14 -4.49
N ASP A 301 -35.27 -19.08 -3.68
CA ASP A 301 -34.09 -18.25 -3.54
C ASP A 301 -33.00 -19.01 -2.78
N LYS A 302 -31.76 -18.64 -3.08
CA LYS A 302 -30.59 -19.26 -2.45
C LYS A 302 -29.98 -18.26 -1.49
N VAL A 303 -30.31 -18.41 -0.22
CA VAL A 303 -29.94 -17.45 0.84
C VAL A 303 -28.43 -17.33 1.02
N GLY A 304 -27.64 -18.36 0.68
CA GLY A 304 -26.19 -18.36 0.89
C GLY A 304 -25.84 -18.18 2.37
N THR A 305 -24.64 -17.68 2.66
CA THR A 305 -24.27 -17.26 4.02
C THR A 305 -24.89 -15.89 4.30
N LEU A 306 -25.73 -15.80 5.33
CA LEU A 306 -26.39 -14.56 5.74
C LEU A 306 -26.16 -14.30 7.22
N TYR A 307 -25.58 -13.16 7.52
CA TYR A 307 -25.47 -12.59 8.87
C TYR A 307 -26.53 -11.51 9.06
N TYR A 308 -27.24 -11.56 10.17
CA TYR A 308 -28.32 -10.62 10.47
C TYR A 308 -28.41 -10.36 11.97
N THR A 309 -28.88 -9.17 12.34
CA THR A 309 -29.27 -8.89 13.73
C THR A 309 -30.72 -9.27 13.98
N VAL A 310 -31.64 -8.84 13.11
CA VAL A 310 -33.04 -9.26 13.13
C VAL A 310 -33.49 -9.64 11.72
N VAL A 311 -34.33 -10.66 11.60
CA VAL A 311 -35.12 -10.93 10.38
C VAL A 311 -36.54 -10.48 10.62
N SER A 312 -37.11 -9.72 9.68
CA SER A 312 -38.51 -9.31 9.70
C SER A 312 -39.19 -9.61 8.36
N GLY A 313 -40.44 -10.07 8.39
CA GLY A 313 -41.21 -10.39 7.19
C GLY A 313 -42.69 -10.14 7.40
N GLY A 314 -43.45 -10.05 6.30
CA GLY A 314 -44.91 -9.98 6.39
C GLY A 314 -45.55 -11.29 6.89
N ASP A 315 -46.74 -11.21 7.48
CA ASP A 315 -47.54 -12.32 8.07
C ASP A 315 -48.02 -13.40 7.05
N LEU A 316 -47.32 -13.58 5.93
CA LEU A 316 -47.72 -14.44 4.83
C LEU A 316 -47.08 -15.84 4.94
N THR A 317 -47.92 -16.87 4.88
CA THR A 317 -47.51 -18.28 4.87
C THR A 317 -47.33 -18.78 3.43
N TRP A 318 -46.14 -19.26 3.06
CA TRP A 318 -45.95 -19.88 1.73
C TRP A 318 -44.76 -20.83 1.60
N CYS A 319 -43.65 -20.65 2.34
CA CYS A 319 -42.49 -21.54 2.23
C CYS A 319 -42.60 -22.73 3.16
N SER A 320 -42.95 -23.90 2.63
CA SER A 320 -43.05 -25.14 3.42
C SER A 320 -43.95 -24.99 4.66
N SER A 321 -45.06 -24.27 4.52
CA SER A 321 -46.01 -23.93 5.60
C SER A 321 -45.47 -23.05 6.74
N LEU A 322 -44.31 -22.41 6.57
CA LEU A 322 -43.75 -21.41 7.48
C LEU A 322 -44.00 -19.98 6.95
N HIS A 323 -43.90 -19.00 7.86
CA HIS A 323 -43.74 -17.60 7.49
C HIS A 323 -42.35 -17.37 6.85
N CYS A 324 -42.19 -16.31 6.04
CA CYS A 324 -40.96 -16.07 5.28
C CYS A 324 -39.74 -15.88 6.19
N ASP A 325 -39.90 -15.10 7.25
CA ASP A 325 -38.91 -14.86 8.30
C ASP A 325 -38.53 -16.16 9.04
N GLU A 326 -39.52 -16.97 9.42
CA GLU A 326 -39.30 -18.29 10.03
C GLU A 326 -38.53 -19.23 9.10
N TRP A 327 -38.84 -19.22 7.80
CA TRP A 327 -38.12 -20.05 6.83
C TRP A 327 -36.66 -19.62 6.68
N ILE A 328 -36.38 -18.31 6.63
CA ILE A 328 -35.02 -17.76 6.58
C ILE A 328 -34.25 -18.19 7.82
N MET A 329 -34.78 -17.93 9.02
CA MET A 329 -34.10 -18.24 10.28
C MET A 329 -33.78 -19.75 10.44
N ASN A 330 -34.55 -20.61 9.78
CA ASN A 330 -34.32 -22.06 9.80
C ASN A 330 -33.30 -22.56 8.75
N GLN A 331 -32.71 -21.69 7.93
CA GLN A 331 -31.65 -22.11 7.01
C GLN A 331 -30.35 -22.40 7.77
N PRO A 332 -29.58 -23.44 7.40
CA PRO A 332 -28.34 -23.80 8.08
C PRO A 332 -27.23 -22.74 7.90
N THR A 333 -27.41 -21.81 6.98
CA THR A 333 -26.44 -20.79 6.58
C THR A 333 -26.81 -19.38 7.06
N THR A 334 -27.90 -19.24 7.81
CA THR A 334 -28.34 -17.98 8.40
C THR A 334 -27.88 -17.92 9.85
N ILE A 335 -27.10 -16.89 10.22
CA ILE A 335 -26.40 -16.83 11.50
C ILE A 335 -26.73 -15.49 12.16
N PRO A 336 -27.40 -15.50 13.34
CA PRO A 336 -27.66 -14.29 14.09
C PRO A 336 -26.35 -13.71 14.63
N ILE A 337 -26.22 -12.39 14.58
CA ILE A 337 -25.07 -11.66 15.12
C ILE A 337 -25.54 -10.59 16.12
N VAL A 338 -24.73 -10.35 17.14
CA VAL A 338 -24.88 -9.16 17.98
C VAL A 338 -23.85 -8.15 17.48
N PRO A 339 -24.28 -7.03 16.87
CA PRO A 339 -23.36 -5.98 16.48
C PRO A 339 -22.79 -5.35 17.76
N GLY A 340 -21.60 -5.83 18.14
CA GLY A 340 -20.89 -5.30 19.32
C GLY A 340 -19.90 -4.19 18.95
N ARG A 341 -19.42 -4.16 17.70
CA ARG A 341 -18.50 -3.13 17.21
C ARG A 341 -19.29 -1.86 16.97
N ARG A 342 -18.81 -0.75 17.52
CA ARG A 342 -19.33 0.59 17.26
C ARG A 342 -18.43 1.41 16.34
N ILE A 343 -17.13 1.14 16.35
CA ILE A 343 -16.16 1.74 15.42
C ILE A 343 -15.26 0.63 14.91
N TRP A 344 -15.00 0.62 13.61
CA TRP A 344 -14.04 -0.25 12.96
C TRP A 344 -13.38 0.44 11.77
N LEU A 345 -12.19 0.98 11.99
CA LEU A 345 -11.39 1.69 10.99
C LEU A 345 -10.25 0.78 10.53
N ALA A 346 -10.20 0.43 9.25
CA ALA A 346 -9.16 -0.45 8.70
C ALA A 346 -8.47 0.19 7.50
N ALA A 347 -7.13 0.22 7.49
CA ALA A 347 -6.34 0.93 6.47
C ALA A 347 -6.33 0.24 5.09
N ASP A 348 -6.52 -1.07 5.06
CA ASP A 348 -6.58 -1.88 3.85
C ASP A 348 -7.94 -1.78 3.14
N PHE A 349 -8.95 -1.31 3.85
CA PHE A 349 -10.27 -0.99 3.34
C PHE A 349 -10.29 0.42 2.73
N ILE A 350 -9.59 0.56 1.61
CA ILE A 350 -9.43 1.85 0.93
C ILE A 350 -10.70 2.16 0.13
N GLY A 351 -11.75 2.60 0.81
CA GLY A 351 -12.98 3.09 0.16
C GLY A 351 -12.82 4.41 -0.62
N TYR A 352 -11.60 4.93 -0.80
CA TYR A 352 -11.32 6.17 -1.54
C TYR A 352 -10.41 5.99 -2.76
N GLY A 353 -10.18 4.74 -3.22
CA GLY A 353 -9.28 4.48 -4.37
C GLY A 353 -7.89 5.09 -4.23
N LEU A 354 -7.43 5.24 -2.99
CA LEU A 354 -6.12 5.77 -2.63
C LEU A 354 -5.07 4.69 -2.87
N THR A 355 -4.75 4.45 -4.13
CA THR A 355 -3.80 3.41 -4.54
C THR A 355 -2.35 3.88 -4.42
N THR A 356 -2.12 5.17 -4.23
CA THR A 356 -0.77 5.76 -4.27
C THR A 356 -0.27 6.09 -2.86
N ASP A 357 0.94 5.63 -2.58
CA ASP A 357 1.65 5.95 -1.34
C ASP A 357 1.71 7.47 -1.10
N GLY A 358 1.42 7.90 0.13
CA GLY A 358 1.49 9.30 0.55
C GLY A 358 0.26 10.16 0.24
N GLN A 359 -0.78 9.61 -0.42
CA GLN A 359 -2.03 10.37 -0.63
C GLN A 359 -2.69 10.74 0.70
N LYS A 360 -3.16 11.98 0.78
CA LYS A 360 -3.92 12.49 1.93
C LYS A 360 -5.31 11.87 2.00
N ILE A 361 -5.79 11.64 3.22
CA ILE A 361 -7.08 11.03 3.51
C ILE A 361 -7.93 12.07 4.23
N ASN A 362 -9.06 12.45 3.62
CA ASN A 362 -10.03 13.35 4.23
C ASN A 362 -11.09 12.62 5.08
N LYS A 363 -11.26 11.31 4.90
CA LYS A 363 -12.22 10.47 5.62
C LYS A 363 -11.73 9.03 5.76
N TRP A 364 -12.03 8.36 6.87
CA TRP A 364 -11.75 6.94 7.11
C TRP A 364 -13.06 6.21 7.41
N PHE A 365 -13.46 5.26 6.55
CA PHE A 365 -14.73 4.55 6.71
C PHE A 365 -14.79 3.73 8.00
N ASP A 366 -15.89 3.91 8.73
CA ASP A 366 -16.30 3.01 9.78
C ASP A 366 -17.01 1.78 9.20
N LEU A 367 -16.35 0.63 9.25
CA LEU A 367 -16.91 -0.64 8.79
C LEU A 367 -17.95 -1.23 9.75
N ALA A 368 -18.03 -0.73 10.98
CA ALA A 368 -19.07 -1.14 11.92
C ALA A 368 -20.41 -0.50 11.57
N ASN A 369 -20.39 0.75 11.08
CA ASN A 369 -21.48 1.57 10.54
C ASN A 369 -22.81 1.52 11.31
N THR A 370 -22.81 1.10 12.58
CA THR A 370 -24.05 0.85 13.32
C THR A 370 -24.80 2.16 13.61
N TYR A 371 -24.09 3.29 13.54
CA TYR A 371 -24.60 4.64 13.85
C TYR A 371 -24.21 5.70 12.80
N GLY A 372 -23.68 5.30 11.63
CA GLY A 372 -23.30 6.24 10.57
C GLY A 372 -22.10 7.14 10.92
N PHE A 373 -21.17 6.65 11.75
CA PHE A 373 -20.00 7.44 12.16
C PHE A 373 -19.06 7.72 10.97
N GLU A 374 -18.71 8.99 10.80
CA GLU A 374 -17.75 9.43 9.79
C GLU A 374 -16.48 9.96 10.46
N MET A 375 -15.37 9.22 10.40
CA MET A 375 -14.08 9.80 10.79
C MET A 375 -13.60 10.71 9.68
N ALA A 376 -13.54 12.03 9.91
CA ALA A 376 -13.23 13.02 8.89
C ALA A 376 -12.12 13.99 9.29
N GLN A 377 -11.54 14.66 8.28
CA GLN A 377 -10.64 15.80 8.44
C GLN A 377 -10.75 16.71 7.22
N SER A 378 -11.46 17.83 7.39
CA SER A 378 -11.72 18.78 6.32
C SER A 378 -10.50 19.62 5.93
N ASN A 379 -9.57 19.86 6.86
CA ASN A 379 -8.36 20.64 6.59
C ASN A 379 -7.26 19.77 5.98
N VAL A 380 -6.97 20.00 4.69
CA VAL A 380 -5.95 19.26 3.92
C VAL A 380 -4.57 19.22 4.59
N ALA A 381 -4.17 20.27 5.32
CA ALA A 381 -2.88 20.30 6.02
C ALA A 381 -2.83 19.30 7.19
N ASN A 382 -3.97 19.03 7.81
CA ASN A 382 -4.13 18.17 8.98
C ASN A 382 -4.53 16.74 8.62
N GLN A 383 -4.82 16.45 7.35
CA GLN A 383 -5.19 15.11 6.90
C GLN A 383 -4.03 14.13 7.08
N PRO A 384 -4.27 12.90 7.59
CA PRO A 384 -3.29 11.83 7.55
C PRO A 384 -3.05 11.35 6.12
N SER A 385 -2.06 10.48 5.94
CA SER A 385 -1.72 9.94 4.61
C SER A 385 -1.66 8.42 4.60
N ILE A 386 -2.13 7.80 3.51
CA ILE A 386 -1.96 6.36 3.35
C ILE A 386 -0.49 6.02 3.07
N LYS A 387 -0.03 4.92 3.63
CA LYS A 387 1.25 4.28 3.33
C LYS A 387 0.96 2.92 2.72
N ASN A 388 1.38 2.75 1.47
CA ASN A 388 1.24 1.50 0.72
C ASN A 388 2.52 1.23 -0.07
N ASN A 389 3.57 0.78 0.62
CA ASN A 389 4.89 0.56 0.04
C ASN A 389 5.65 -0.57 0.76
N SER A 390 6.78 -1.00 0.19
CA SER A 390 7.56 -2.15 0.71
C SER A 390 8.21 -1.96 2.08
N THR A 391 8.34 -0.71 2.52
CA THR A 391 9.00 -0.35 3.78
C THR A 391 7.98 -0.24 4.91
N ASP A 392 6.86 0.41 4.66
CA ASP A 392 5.89 0.75 5.68
C ASP A 392 4.86 -0.36 5.92
N ASN A 393 4.49 -1.12 4.89
CA ASN A 393 3.42 -2.12 5.01
C ASN A 393 3.73 -3.19 6.04
N VAL A 394 2.77 -3.45 6.92
CA VAL A 394 2.85 -4.48 7.94
C VAL A 394 2.15 -5.72 7.39
N ASN A 395 2.92 -6.79 7.24
CA ASN A 395 2.44 -8.03 6.61
C ASN A 395 1.71 -7.79 5.27
N PHE A 396 2.29 -6.94 4.42
CA PHE A 396 1.75 -6.58 3.10
C PHE A 396 0.40 -5.84 3.11
N ASN A 397 -0.02 -5.33 4.28
CA ASN A 397 -1.18 -4.46 4.41
C ASN A 397 -0.73 -3.00 4.60
N PRO A 398 -1.43 -2.04 3.96
CA PRO A 398 -1.14 -0.62 4.11
C PRO A 398 -1.48 -0.10 5.52
N LEU A 399 -1.01 1.10 5.85
CA LEU A 399 -1.29 1.79 7.11
C LEU A 399 -1.62 3.25 6.85
N ILE A 400 -2.20 3.93 7.83
CA ILE A 400 -2.44 5.37 7.81
C ILE A 400 -1.41 6.06 8.70
N SER A 401 -0.62 6.97 8.13
CA SER A 401 0.39 7.75 8.83
C SER A 401 -0.19 9.07 9.32
N PHE A 402 0.02 9.31 10.62
CA PHE A 402 -0.27 10.54 11.35
C PHE A 402 1.01 11.34 11.63
N ASP A 403 2.11 11.01 10.94
CA ASP A 403 3.39 11.70 11.12
C ASP A 403 3.27 13.19 10.78
N GLY A 404 3.47 14.05 11.78
CA GLY A 404 3.44 15.50 11.63
C GLY A 404 2.73 16.20 12.79
N ALA A 405 2.73 17.52 12.77
CA ALA A 405 2.00 18.32 13.75
C ALA A 405 0.54 18.50 13.31
N ASN A 406 -0.38 18.35 14.26
CA ASN A 406 -1.83 18.47 14.10
C ASN A 406 -2.42 17.51 13.05
N ILE A 407 -1.77 16.37 12.77
CA ILE A 407 -2.35 15.38 11.87
C ILE A 407 -3.37 14.55 12.66
N ASN A 408 -4.65 14.68 12.32
CA ASN A 408 -5.73 14.07 13.09
C ASN A 408 -7.02 13.91 12.27
N MET A 409 -7.93 13.12 12.80
CA MET A 409 -9.31 13.01 12.34
C MET A 409 -10.24 13.07 13.56
N ASP A 410 -11.48 13.48 13.38
CA ASP A 410 -12.50 13.48 14.42
C ASP A 410 -13.80 12.80 13.95
N LEU A 411 -14.67 12.46 14.90
CA LEU A 411 -16.03 11.94 14.64
C LEU A 411 -17.07 13.07 14.53
N ASP A 412 -16.67 14.31 14.24
CA ASP A 412 -17.55 15.48 14.30
C ASP A 412 -18.35 15.56 15.64
N ASP A 413 -19.64 15.91 15.61
CA ASP A 413 -20.57 16.03 16.76
C ASP A 413 -21.13 14.66 17.25
N GLU A 414 -20.57 13.53 16.76
CA GLU A 414 -21.11 12.21 17.05
C GLU A 414 -20.49 11.56 18.31
N GLN A 415 -21.37 11.00 19.16
CA GLN A 415 -21.01 10.58 20.51
C GLN A 415 -20.80 9.06 20.61
N LEU A 416 -19.59 8.66 21.04
CA LEU A 416 -19.29 7.26 21.34
C LEU A 416 -19.73 6.89 22.76
N PHE A 417 -21.00 6.52 22.92
CA PHE A 417 -21.54 6.07 24.20
C PHE A 417 -21.45 4.57 24.43
N ALA A 418 -21.37 4.19 25.70
CA ALA A 418 -21.49 2.83 26.20
C ALA A 418 -22.37 2.85 27.46
N PRO A 419 -23.71 2.84 27.31
CA PRO A 419 -24.67 2.92 28.41
C PRO A 419 -24.52 1.74 29.39
N ALA A 420 -25.14 1.86 30.56
CA ALA A 420 -25.07 0.83 31.60
C ALA A 420 -25.55 -0.55 31.13
N ILE A 421 -26.54 -0.59 30.23
CA ILE A 421 -27.09 -1.84 29.67
C ILE A 421 -26.08 -2.63 28.83
N ASP A 422 -25.10 -1.95 28.25
CA ASP A 422 -24.09 -2.57 27.39
C ASP A 422 -22.96 -3.24 28.20
N GLY A 423 -22.92 -3.03 29.51
CA GLY A 423 -22.08 -3.78 30.46
C GLY A 423 -20.57 -3.47 30.45
N GLY A 424 -20.06 -2.75 29.45
CA GLY A 424 -18.65 -2.39 29.35
C GLY A 424 -18.25 -1.78 28.01
N LEU A 425 -16.95 -1.78 27.75
CA LEU A 425 -16.36 -1.42 26.46
C LEU A 425 -15.08 -2.22 26.20
N ALA A 426 -14.66 -2.32 24.94
CA ALA A 426 -13.34 -2.82 24.58
C ALA A 426 -12.75 -2.08 23.38
N MET A 427 -11.45 -1.83 23.41
CA MET A 427 -10.72 -1.03 22.42
C MET A 427 -9.54 -1.85 21.92
N PHE A 428 -9.35 -1.91 20.61
CA PHE A 428 -8.25 -2.59 19.95
C PHE A 428 -7.58 -1.64 18.97
N ALA A 429 -6.26 -1.65 18.91
CA ALA A 429 -5.51 -0.88 17.91
C ALA A 429 -4.28 -1.64 17.44
N VAL A 430 -4.01 -1.61 16.13
CA VAL A 430 -2.73 -2.04 15.56
C VAL A 430 -1.96 -0.81 15.11
N VAL A 431 -0.82 -0.57 15.74
CA VAL A 431 -0.07 0.69 15.61
C VAL A 431 1.42 0.46 15.46
N VAL A 432 2.08 1.41 14.80
CA VAL A 432 3.53 1.48 14.63
C VAL A 432 3.99 2.88 15.06
N PRO A 433 4.58 3.03 16.25
CA PRO A 433 5.03 4.33 16.71
C PRO A 433 6.32 4.71 15.99
N LYS A 434 6.55 6.00 15.79
CA LYS A 434 7.83 6.49 15.31
C LYS A 434 8.83 6.59 16.46
N ASN A 435 10.12 6.48 16.12
CA ASN A 435 11.21 6.66 17.07
C ASN A 435 11.42 8.16 17.34
N GLY A 436 11.49 8.54 18.61
CA GLY A 436 11.84 9.90 19.02
C GLY A 436 10.72 10.91 18.80
N GLY A 437 9.72 10.89 19.68
CA GLY A 437 8.63 11.84 19.76
C GLY A 437 8.29 12.21 21.22
N ALA A 438 7.10 12.76 21.44
CA ALA A 438 6.58 12.98 22.78
C ALA A 438 6.38 11.64 23.51
N ALA A 439 6.58 11.64 24.82
CA ALA A 439 6.46 10.40 25.60
C ALA A 439 5.02 9.86 25.61
N ASP A 440 4.02 10.75 25.59
CA ASP A 440 2.60 10.41 25.53
C ASP A 440 2.03 10.90 24.19
N GLN A 441 1.38 10.00 23.45
CA GLN A 441 0.90 10.24 22.09
C GLN A 441 -0.45 9.55 21.90
N ALA A 442 -1.50 10.30 21.55
CA ALA A 442 -2.87 9.81 21.53
C ALA A 442 -3.19 9.07 20.22
N ILE A 443 -3.38 7.75 20.29
CA ILE A 443 -3.96 7.01 19.16
C ILE A 443 -5.38 7.52 18.94
N PHE A 444 -6.19 7.54 20.01
CA PHE A 444 -7.42 8.31 20.06
C PHE A 444 -7.65 8.83 21.48
N ASP A 445 -8.50 9.85 21.58
CA ASP A 445 -8.85 10.54 22.81
C ASP A 445 -10.27 11.11 22.71
N TYR A 446 -11.00 11.17 23.82
CA TYR A 446 -12.38 11.65 23.84
C TYR A 446 -12.74 12.28 25.19
N GLY A 447 -13.26 13.50 25.16
CA GLY A 447 -13.68 14.23 26.35
C GLY A 447 -12.52 14.94 27.06
N LYS A 448 -12.42 14.79 28.38
CA LYS A 448 -11.37 15.45 29.19
C LYS A 448 -10.38 14.45 29.76
N TYR A 449 -9.17 14.45 29.20
CA TYR A 449 -8.03 13.71 29.77
C TYR A 449 -7.71 14.18 31.21
N SER A 450 -7.63 13.33 32.25
CA SER A 450 -8.11 11.95 32.41
C SER A 450 -9.24 11.85 33.46
N THR A 451 -9.83 12.99 33.80
CA THR A 451 -10.88 13.09 34.82
C THR A 451 -12.23 12.64 34.28
N ASP A 452 -12.60 13.13 33.10
CA ASP A 452 -13.94 13.05 32.53
C ASP A 452 -13.84 12.73 31.02
N GLY A 453 -13.09 11.67 30.69
CA GLY A 453 -12.82 11.28 29.30
C GLY A 453 -12.29 9.85 29.20
N MET A 454 -12.02 9.42 27.97
CA MET A 454 -11.42 8.12 27.68
C MET A 454 -10.42 8.23 26.54
N GLY A 455 -9.41 7.36 26.53
CA GLY A 455 -8.42 7.39 25.47
C GLY A 455 -7.40 6.25 25.54
N LEU A 456 -6.68 6.09 24.44
CA LEU A 456 -5.60 5.13 24.27
C LEU A 456 -4.38 5.85 23.68
N TYR A 457 -3.29 5.83 24.43
CA TYR A 457 -2.05 6.53 24.11
C TYR A 457 -0.92 5.53 23.94
N TYR A 458 -0.13 5.70 22.89
CA TYR A 458 1.02 4.85 22.64
C TYR A 458 2.13 5.59 21.89
N SER A 459 3.35 5.49 22.40
CA SER A 459 4.57 5.96 21.75
C SER A 459 5.66 4.88 21.79
N ASP A 460 6.88 5.23 21.39
CA ASP A 460 8.04 4.37 21.61
C ASP A 460 8.46 4.28 23.10
N GLN A 461 7.89 5.11 23.98
CA GLN A 461 8.23 5.24 25.39
C GLN A 461 7.12 4.79 26.34
N ASN A 462 5.88 5.26 26.15
CA ASN A 462 4.79 5.02 27.07
C ASN A 462 3.56 4.41 26.39
N LEU A 463 2.80 3.67 27.18
CA LEU A 463 1.46 3.18 26.84
C LEU A 463 0.51 3.59 27.97
N ARG A 464 -0.59 4.26 27.63
CA ARG A 464 -1.66 4.59 28.59
C ARG A 464 -3.01 4.26 28.01
N ALA A 465 -3.92 3.85 28.87
CA ALA A 465 -5.31 3.66 28.49
C ALA A 465 -6.19 3.99 29.69
N TYR A 466 -7.21 4.80 29.49
CA TYR A 466 -7.96 5.36 30.61
C TYR A 466 -9.44 5.52 30.30
N THR A 467 -10.23 5.57 31.38
CA THR A 467 -11.66 5.86 31.43
C THR A 467 -11.93 6.94 32.48
N PRO A 468 -13.12 7.57 32.54
CA PRO A 468 -13.39 8.73 33.38
C PRO A 468 -13.13 8.51 34.88
N THR A 469 -11.98 8.95 35.39
CA THR A 469 -11.54 8.66 36.77
C THR A 469 -12.39 9.36 37.83
N ALA A 470 -12.96 10.54 37.54
CA ALA A 470 -13.87 11.24 38.45
C ALA A 470 -15.21 10.52 38.63
N HIS A 471 -15.55 9.64 37.68
CA HIS A 471 -16.78 8.83 37.67
C HIS A 471 -16.51 7.36 38.03
N GLY A 472 -15.35 7.07 38.61
CA GLY A 472 -14.98 5.73 39.06
C GLY A 472 -14.27 4.87 38.01
N GLY A 473 -13.84 5.45 36.89
CA GLY A 473 -12.91 4.83 35.95
C GLY A 473 -11.48 4.75 36.49
N ALA A 474 -10.54 4.30 35.65
CA ALA A 474 -9.14 4.16 36.00
C ALA A 474 -8.21 4.44 34.82
N GLU A 475 -6.92 4.66 35.10
CA GLU A 475 -5.85 4.72 34.11
C GLU A 475 -4.90 3.53 34.30
N ASN A 476 -4.71 2.75 33.23
CA ASN A 476 -3.57 1.86 33.08
C ASN A 476 -2.43 2.65 32.42
N SER A 477 -1.23 2.63 33.01
CA SER A 477 -0.05 3.32 32.47
C SER A 477 1.22 2.48 32.60
N ILE A 478 1.95 2.34 31.49
CA ILE A 478 3.27 1.72 31.41
C ILE A 478 4.24 2.80 30.90
N ILE A 479 5.12 3.26 31.79
CA ILE A 479 6.05 4.36 31.50
C ILE A 479 7.44 3.79 31.23
N GLY A 480 8.07 4.23 30.14
CA GLY A 480 9.44 3.83 29.77
C GLY A 480 9.59 2.37 29.36
N HIS A 481 8.61 1.81 28.63
CA HIS A 481 8.69 0.45 28.11
C HIS A 481 9.76 0.32 27.02
N SER A 482 10.21 -0.92 26.74
CA SER A 482 11.22 -1.21 25.70
C SER A 482 10.63 -1.94 24.48
N TYR A 483 9.38 -1.67 24.14
CA TYR A 483 8.69 -2.36 23.04
C TYR A 483 9.20 -1.99 21.63
N GLY A 484 9.96 -0.90 21.51
CA GLY A 484 10.55 -0.39 20.27
C GLY A 484 9.50 0.14 19.27
N THR A 485 9.90 0.28 18.01
CA THR A 485 9.04 0.79 16.91
C THR A 485 8.47 -0.31 16.02
N THR A 486 8.41 -1.54 16.53
CA THR A 486 7.76 -2.66 15.83
C THR A 486 6.24 -2.56 15.99
N PRO A 487 5.45 -3.05 15.01
CA PRO A 487 4.00 -3.05 15.13
C PRO A 487 3.53 -3.69 16.44
N LYS A 488 2.53 -3.09 17.10
CA LYS A 488 1.89 -3.60 18.31
C LYS A 488 0.39 -3.70 18.15
N LEU A 489 -0.16 -4.78 18.69
CA LEU A 489 -1.57 -4.97 18.93
C LEU A 489 -1.84 -4.58 20.39
N LEU A 490 -2.59 -3.50 20.57
CA LEU A 490 -2.99 -2.99 21.88
C LEU A 490 -4.45 -3.34 22.09
N SER A 491 -4.80 -3.81 23.28
CA SER A 491 -6.20 -4.03 23.66
C SER A 491 -6.47 -3.51 25.06
N GLN A 492 -7.60 -2.84 25.27
CA GLN A 492 -8.14 -2.56 26.61
C GLN A 492 -9.58 -3.04 26.70
N THR A 493 -9.92 -3.77 27.76
CA THR A 493 -11.30 -4.14 28.09
C THR A 493 -11.70 -3.50 29.40
N THR A 494 -12.89 -2.90 29.48
CA THR A 494 -13.46 -2.37 30.72
C THR A 494 -14.83 -3.01 30.94
N THR A 495 -15.04 -3.61 32.10
CA THR A 495 -16.36 -4.06 32.56
C THR A 495 -16.89 -3.08 33.60
N TRP A 496 -18.17 -2.68 33.47
CA TRP A 496 -18.80 -1.78 34.43
C TRP A 496 -18.81 -2.39 35.83
N SER A 497 -18.41 -1.59 36.83
CA SER A 497 -18.24 -2.04 38.22
C SER A 497 -17.37 -3.31 38.37
N GLY A 498 -16.44 -3.51 37.44
CA GLY A 498 -15.54 -4.67 37.38
C GLY A 498 -14.09 -4.21 37.22
N ASP A 499 -13.40 -4.76 36.23
CA ASP A 499 -11.99 -4.46 35.95
C ASP A 499 -11.81 -3.77 34.58
N GLN A 500 -10.80 -2.90 34.52
CA GLN A 500 -10.19 -2.38 33.31
C GLN A 500 -8.83 -3.03 33.10
N VAL A 501 -8.67 -3.78 32.01
CA VAL A 501 -7.50 -4.62 31.75
C VAL A 501 -6.83 -4.23 30.43
N LEU A 502 -5.52 -3.99 30.48
CA LEU A 502 -4.69 -3.60 29.34
C LEU A 502 -3.82 -4.77 28.87
N TYR A 503 -3.80 -5.01 27.56
CA TYR A 503 -3.05 -6.07 26.90
C TYR A 503 -2.13 -5.51 25.80
N VAL A 504 -0.99 -6.15 25.60
CA VAL A 504 -0.07 -5.91 24.49
C VAL A 504 0.24 -7.24 23.83
N ASN A 505 -0.04 -7.36 22.53
CA ASN A 505 0.09 -8.60 21.75
C ASN A 505 -0.58 -9.80 22.45
N GLY A 506 -1.76 -9.56 23.03
CA GLY A 506 -2.56 -10.55 23.75
C GLY A 506 -2.10 -10.87 25.17
N VAL A 507 -0.95 -10.35 25.61
CA VAL A 507 -0.42 -10.54 26.97
C VAL A 507 -0.93 -9.43 27.88
N GLN A 508 -1.58 -9.80 28.99
CA GLN A 508 -2.02 -8.84 30.01
C GLN A 508 -0.82 -8.10 30.62
N GLN A 509 -0.87 -6.77 30.62
CA GLN A 509 0.16 -5.92 31.21
C GLN A 509 -0.29 -5.33 32.55
N GLN A 510 -1.53 -4.84 32.62
CA GLN A 510 -2.09 -4.19 33.82
C GLN A 510 -3.58 -4.49 33.97
N SER A 511 -4.07 -4.43 35.20
CA SER A 511 -5.49 -4.52 35.55
C SER A 511 -5.79 -3.60 36.74
N GLN A 512 -6.89 -2.86 36.66
CA GLN A 512 -7.37 -1.96 37.71
C GLN A 512 -8.87 -2.20 37.94
N ALA A 513 -9.30 -2.27 39.19
CA ALA A 513 -10.72 -2.30 39.52
C ALA A 513 -11.35 -0.91 39.28
N VAL A 514 -12.58 -0.88 38.79
CA VAL A 514 -13.34 0.34 38.49
C VAL A 514 -14.73 0.29 39.15
N THR A 515 -15.25 1.45 39.55
CA THR A 515 -16.65 1.61 39.98
C THR A 515 -17.51 2.31 38.93
N LEU A 516 -16.93 2.62 37.75
CA LEU A 516 -17.63 3.20 36.61
C LEU A 516 -18.79 2.30 36.16
N THR A 517 -19.96 2.88 35.93
CA THR A 517 -21.18 2.12 35.59
C THR A 517 -21.64 2.27 34.14
N GLN A 518 -21.14 3.30 33.44
CA GLN A 518 -21.53 3.66 32.08
C GLN A 518 -20.57 4.71 31.53
N ILE A 519 -20.66 4.96 30.22
CA ILE A 519 -20.09 6.11 29.54
C ILE A 519 -21.17 6.76 28.69
N GLU A 520 -21.68 7.90 29.17
CA GLU A 520 -22.63 8.76 28.48
C GLU A 520 -22.13 10.22 28.56
N GLY A 521 -22.94 11.19 28.13
CA GLY A 521 -22.54 12.60 28.12
C GLY A 521 -22.24 13.20 29.50
N THR A 522 -22.58 12.53 30.62
CA THR A 522 -22.22 12.99 31.97
C THR A 522 -20.83 12.53 32.40
N GLU A 523 -20.43 11.31 32.04
CA GLU A 523 -19.12 10.74 32.41
C GLU A 523 -18.03 11.17 31.44
N ILE A 524 -18.38 11.40 30.18
CA ILE A 524 -17.50 11.99 29.18
C ILE A 524 -17.86 13.45 29.03
N ALA A 525 -16.98 14.32 29.54
CA ALA A 525 -17.05 15.75 29.30
C ALA A 525 -16.57 16.05 27.88
N GLU A 526 -17.39 15.75 26.89
CA GLU A 526 -17.17 16.13 25.49
C GLU A 526 -17.43 17.63 25.29
N SER A 527 -16.73 18.24 24.33
CA SER A 527 -17.18 19.50 23.71
C SER A 527 -16.88 19.56 22.21
N ASN A 528 -17.81 20.12 21.45
CA ASN A 528 -17.60 20.58 20.07
C ASN A 528 -18.29 21.96 19.88
N PRO A 529 -17.56 23.03 19.48
CA PRO A 529 -16.13 23.08 19.19
C PRO A 529 -15.27 22.80 20.42
N LEU A 530 -14.07 22.30 20.17
CA LEU A 530 -13.03 22.05 21.17
C LEU A 530 -12.90 23.20 22.17
N GLU A 531 -13.01 22.91 23.46
CA GLU A 531 -12.71 23.84 24.55
C GLU A 531 -11.28 23.59 25.05
N LEU A 532 -10.33 24.41 24.59
CA LEU A 532 -8.89 24.28 24.90
C LEU A 532 -8.65 24.05 26.40
N ASP A 533 -7.92 22.97 26.71
CA ASP A 533 -7.56 22.54 28.06
C ASP A 533 -8.77 22.22 28.99
N VAL A 534 -9.97 22.05 28.43
CA VAL A 534 -11.20 21.71 29.17
C VAL A 534 -11.80 20.39 28.69
N SER A 535 -12.11 20.26 27.39
CA SER A 535 -12.75 19.08 26.79
C SER A 535 -12.64 19.12 25.27
N GLY A 536 -12.86 17.99 24.59
CA GLY A 536 -13.02 17.98 23.13
C GLY A 536 -13.74 16.76 22.57
N PRO A 537 -13.89 16.69 21.23
CA PRO A 537 -14.60 15.61 20.54
C PRO A 537 -13.76 14.33 20.53
N PHE A 538 -14.32 13.23 20.01
CA PHE A 538 -13.51 12.05 19.75
C PHE A 538 -12.52 12.35 18.63
N THR A 539 -11.22 12.28 18.94
CA THR A 539 -10.13 12.52 17.98
C THR A 539 -9.28 11.27 17.81
N LEU A 540 -8.88 10.98 16.58
CA LEU A 540 -7.89 9.98 16.19
C LEU A 540 -6.60 10.69 15.75
N GLY A 541 -5.45 10.26 16.28
CA GLY A 541 -4.14 10.83 15.97
C GLY A 541 -3.75 12.04 16.82
N ASN A 542 -4.60 12.48 17.75
CA ASN A 542 -4.37 13.60 18.65
C ASN A 542 -5.19 13.49 19.94
N SER A 543 -4.82 14.25 20.96
CA SER A 543 -5.64 14.47 22.14
C SER A 543 -6.77 15.45 21.85
N SER A 544 -7.92 15.13 22.43
CA SER A 544 -9.16 15.87 22.32
C SER A 544 -9.10 17.24 23.00
N VAL A 545 -8.29 17.42 24.05
CA VAL A 545 -8.20 18.68 24.82
C VAL A 545 -7.10 19.64 24.37
N ASN A 546 -6.10 19.15 23.62
CA ASN A 546 -4.92 19.93 23.25
C ASN A 546 -4.27 19.41 21.96
N THR A 547 -4.51 20.11 20.86
CA THR A 547 -4.22 19.62 19.49
C THR A 547 -2.74 19.62 19.07
N ALA A 548 -1.79 19.93 19.97
CA ALA A 548 -0.37 19.96 19.59
C ALA A 548 0.57 19.26 20.59
N THR A 549 0.10 18.94 21.79
CA THR A 549 0.98 18.43 22.86
C THR A 549 1.11 16.91 22.83
N TYR A 550 0.07 16.21 22.36
CA TYR A 550 -0.04 14.76 22.43
C TYR A 550 -0.34 14.12 21.06
N ASP A 551 0.07 14.78 19.98
CA ASP A 551 -0.07 14.28 18.62
C ASP A 551 0.61 12.92 18.47
N PHE A 552 -0.07 12.00 17.81
CA PHE A 552 0.49 10.70 17.50
C PHE A 552 1.41 10.79 16.29
N ASP A 553 2.71 10.61 16.52
CA ASP A 553 3.71 10.52 15.46
C ASP A 553 3.97 9.05 15.15
N GLY A 554 3.24 8.51 14.18
CA GLY A 554 3.31 7.11 13.81
C GLY A 554 2.22 6.69 12.82
N LYS A 555 2.03 5.38 12.71
CA LYS A 555 1.08 4.79 11.77
C LYS A 555 0.05 3.93 12.51
N ILE A 556 -1.20 4.05 12.10
CA ILE A 556 -2.33 3.26 12.58
C ILE A 556 -2.76 2.35 11.43
N ALA A 557 -2.81 1.05 11.67
CA ALA A 557 -3.28 0.08 10.69
C ALA A 557 -4.78 -0.18 10.86
N GLU A 558 -5.23 -0.33 12.11
CA GLU A 558 -6.61 -0.70 12.42
C GLU A 558 -7.01 -0.27 13.83
N VAL A 559 -8.25 0.20 14.00
CA VAL A 559 -8.86 0.51 15.30
C VAL A 559 -10.25 -0.12 15.34
N ILE A 560 -10.53 -0.86 16.42
CA ILE A 560 -11.85 -1.47 16.66
C ILE A 560 -12.29 -1.09 18.07
N ILE A 561 -13.48 -0.50 18.19
CA ILE A 561 -14.08 -0.22 19.49
C ILE A 561 -15.42 -0.93 19.59
N TYR A 562 -15.54 -1.76 20.61
CA TYR A 562 -16.80 -2.30 21.09
C TYR A 562 -17.28 -1.39 22.22
N ALA A 563 -18.50 -0.87 22.11
CA ALA A 563 -19.14 -0.16 23.21
C ALA A 563 -20.13 -1.09 23.93
N THR A 564 -19.60 -2.27 24.28
CA THR A 564 -20.23 -3.29 25.12
C THR A 564 -19.13 -4.12 25.78
N SER A 565 -19.44 -4.74 26.91
CA SER A 565 -18.54 -5.72 27.53
C SER A 565 -18.36 -6.91 26.59
N ILE A 566 -17.10 -7.27 26.31
CA ILE A 566 -16.79 -8.47 25.53
C ILE A 566 -16.27 -9.59 26.41
N THR A 567 -16.52 -10.83 26.00
CA THR A 567 -15.98 -12.01 26.67
C THR A 567 -14.53 -12.30 26.24
N GLU A 568 -13.80 -13.10 27.01
CA GLU A 568 -12.44 -13.52 26.64
C GLU A 568 -12.38 -14.22 25.25
N PRO A 569 -13.31 -15.13 24.88
CA PRO A 569 -13.47 -15.61 23.51
C PRO A 569 -13.54 -14.54 22.42
N VAL A 570 -14.35 -13.49 22.63
CA VAL A 570 -14.51 -12.40 21.66
C VAL A 570 -13.23 -11.57 21.55
N ARG A 571 -12.55 -11.31 22.68
CA ARG A 571 -11.24 -10.65 22.69
C ARG A 571 -10.22 -11.47 21.91
N LYS A 572 -10.07 -12.76 22.21
CA LYS A 572 -9.08 -13.65 21.59
C LYS A 572 -9.32 -13.85 20.09
N SER A 573 -10.59 -13.96 19.65
CA SER A 573 -10.91 -14.05 18.22
C SER A 573 -10.64 -12.73 17.49
N THR A 574 -10.95 -11.58 18.09
CA THR A 574 -10.60 -10.26 17.53
C THR A 574 -9.09 -10.07 17.42
N GLU A 575 -8.33 -10.45 18.45
CA GLU A 575 -6.87 -10.39 18.43
C GLU A 575 -6.27 -11.40 17.44
N SER A 576 -6.87 -12.60 17.30
CA SER A 576 -6.46 -13.61 16.31
C SER A 576 -6.63 -13.09 14.88
N PHE A 577 -7.77 -12.44 14.60
CA PHE A 577 -8.02 -11.76 13.32
C PHE A 577 -6.93 -10.72 13.01
N LEU A 578 -6.68 -9.79 13.93
CA LEU A 578 -5.67 -8.74 13.76
C LEU A 578 -4.26 -9.34 13.64
N ALA A 579 -3.93 -10.37 14.43
CA ALA A 579 -2.63 -11.02 14.40
C ALA A 579 -2.39 -11.75 13.07
N LEU A 580 -3.39 -12.46 12.51
CA LEU A 580 -3.26 -13.10 11.20
C LEU A 580 -3.11 -12.07 10.07
N LYS A 581 -3.90 -11.00 10.11
CA LYS A 581 -3.84 -9.89 9.15
C LYS A 581 -2.47 -9.21 9.15
N TYR A 582 -1.95 -8.89 10.33
CA TYR A 582 -0.69 -8.14 10.49
C TYR A 582 0.54 -9.02 10.79
N GLY A 583 0.43 -10.35 10.66
CA GLY A 583 1.54 -11.29 10.75
C GLY A 583 2.19 -11.37 12.14
N MET A 584 1.42 -11.07 13.19
CA MET A 584 1.87 -10.98 14.58
C MET A 584 1.76 -12.35 15.25
N THR A 585 2.66 -12.65 16.19
CA THR A 585 2.60 -13.87 17.00
C THR A 585 1.89 -13.59 18.33
N LEU A 586 0.99 -14.49 18.74
CA LEU A 586 0.25 -14.46 20.01
C LEU A 586 0.71 -15.64 20.87
N ASP A 587 0.49 -15.58 22.17
CA ASP A 587 0.89 -16.59 23.16
C ASP A 587 -0.20 -17.62 23.49
N TYR A 588 -1.33 -17.58 22.78
CA TYR A 588 -2.45 -18.50 22.92
C TYR A 588 -3.00 -18.92 21.55
N ASP A 589 -3.83 -19.96 21.56
CA ASP A 589 -4.47 -20.54 20.36
C ASP A 589 -5.24 -19.50 19.53
N TYR A 590 -4.99 -19.50 18.23
CA TYR A 590 -5.69 -18.64 17.28
C TYR A 590 -7.09 -19.19 17.06
N THR A 591 -8.10 -18.35 17.15
CA THR A 591 -9.50 -18.71 16.94
C THR A 591 -10.14 -17.87 15.83
N ASN A 592 -11.12 -18.45 15.14
CA ASN A 592 -12.00 -17.70 14.25
C ASN A 592 -13.07 -16.94 15.06
N TYR A 593 -13.92 -16.17 14.37
CA TYR A 593 -15.03 -15.42 14.96
C TYR A 593 -15.98 -16.30 15.79
N ASP A 594 -16.24 -17.53 15.32
CA ASP A 594 -17.08 -18.52 16.02
C ASP A 594 -16.33 -19.24 17.17
N ASN A 595 -15.15 -18.73 17.55
CA ASN A 595 -14.32 -19.23 18.64
C ASN A 595 -13.81 -20.68 18.45
N SER A 596 -13.77 -21.16 17.22
CA SER A 596 -13.12 -22.42 16.84
C SER A 596 -11.63 -22.21 16.63
N THR A 597 -10.79 -23.09 17.17
CA THR A 597 -9.33 -23.02 17.01
C THR A 597 -8.93 -23.28 15.56
N VAL A 598 -8.18 -22.34 14.96
CA VAL A 598 -7.58 -22.46 13.61
C VAL A 598 -6.08 -22.77 13.67
N PHE A 599 -5.43 -22.48 14.80
CA PHE A 599 -4.04 -22.89 15.05
C PHE A 599 -3.75 -22.99 16.54
N SER A 600 -3.26 -24.16 16.99
CA SER A 600 -2.83 -24.33 18.38
C SER A 600 -1.38 -23.91 18.61
N VAL A 601 -1.17 -23.05 19.60
CA VAL A 601 0.11 -22.45 19.97
C VAL A 601 0.78 -23.31 21.03
N VAL A 602 1.64 -24.21 20.57
CA VAL A 602 2.35 -25.17 21.43
C VAL A 602 3.83 -25.18 21.05
N ALA A 603 4.70 -25.17 22.06
CA ALA A 603 6.14 -25.29 21.85
C ALA A 603 6.50 -26.63 21.19
N PRO A 604 7.50 -26.67 20.28
CA PRO A 604 8.38 -25.56 19.90
C PRO A 604 7.81 -24.63 18.80
N TYR A 605 6.62 -24.90 18.25
CA TYR A 605 6.09 -24.24 17.05
C TYR A 605 5.37 -22.90 17.31
N ASN A 606 5.56 -22.31 18.48
CA ASN A 606 4.96 -21.07 18.92
C ASN A 606 5.74 -19.81 18.48
N ASN A 607 6.60 -19.92 17.47
CA ASN A 607 7.42 -18.81 16.99
C ASN A 607 6.99 -18.37 15.59
N GLY A 608 6.95 -17.06 15.37
CA GLY A 608 6.71 -16.45 14.07
C GLY A 608 5.44 -16.98 13.41
N ILE A 609 4.31 -16.90 14.10
CA ILE A 609 3.01 -17.38 13.62
C ILE A 609 2.43 -16.37 12.63
N PHE A 610 1.94 -16.86 11.49
CA PHE A 610 1.25 -16.08 10.47
C PHE A 610 0.47 -17.03 9.55
N GLY A 611 -0.42 -16.49 8.73
CA GLY A 611 -1.20 -17.33 7.82
C GLY A 611 -1.91 -16.57 6.70
N LEU A 612 -2.45 -17.35 5.76
CA LEU A 612 -3.45 -16.88 4.79
C LEU A 612 -4.82 -17.22 5.35
N ALA A 613 -5.78 -16.32 5.16
CA ALA A 613 -7.11 -16.50 5.71
C ALA A 613 -8.16 -15.75 4.91
N ARG A 614 -9.35 -16.34 4.80
CA ARG A 614 -10.58 -15.64 4.42
C ARG A 614 -11.62 -15.84 5.52
N GLU A 615 -12.11 -14.74 6.05
CA GLU A 615 -13.18 -14.69 7.04
C GLU A 615 -14.05 -13.45 6.78
N ASP A 616 -15.20 -13.68 6.17
CA ASP A 616 -16.02 -12.61 5.62
C ASP A 616 -16.65 -11.74 6.73
N ARG A 617 -16.95 -12.28 7.93
CA ARG A 617 -17.44 -11.46 9.08
C ARG A 617 -16.44 -10.44 9.61
N ASN A 618 -15.15 -10.74 9.47
CA ASN A 618 -14.07 -9.86 9.87
C ASN A 618 -13.43 -9.15 8.67
N HIS A 619 -14.08 -9.22 7.50
CA HIS A 619 -13.55 -8.66 6.25
C HIS A 619 -12.11 -9.12 5.96
N LEU A 620 -11.69 -10.26 6.51
CA LEU A 620 -10.34 -10.78 6.38
C LEU A 620 -10.22 -11.49 5.04
N HIS A 621 -9.29 -11.05 4.20
CA HIS A 621 -8.93 -11.76 2.99
C HIS A 621 -7.42 -11.60 2.75
N GLN A 622 -6.62 -12.31 3.55
CA GLN A 622 -5.17 -12.29 3.53
C GLN A 622 -4.64 -13.30 2.52
N LYS A 623 -4.35 -12.86 1.29
CA LYS A 623 -3.90 -13.72 0.18
C LYS A 623 -2.39 -13.94 0.15
N GLN A 624 -1.62 -13.09 0.83
CA GLN A 624 -0.18 -13.26 1.02
C GLN A 624 0.21 -12.81 2.42
N SER A 625 1.09 -13.54 3.10
CA SER A 625 1.42 -13.30 4.50
C SER A 625 2.84 -13.72 4.86
N LYS A 626 3.39 -13.10 5.90
CA LYS A 626 4.67 -13.38 6.55
C LYS A 626 4.58 -13.03 8.03
N SER A 627 5.38 -13.67 8.86
CA SER A 627 5.55 -13.20 10.24
C SER A 627 6.39 -11.92 10.27
N ILE A 628 6.00 -10.98 11.14
CA ILE A 628 6.75 -9.73 11.40
C ILE A 628 7.85 -9.91 12.45
N ASN A 629 7.89 -11.07 13.12
CA ASN A 629 8.93 -11.36 14.10
C ASN A 629 10.31 -11.34 13.43
N SER A 630 11.37 -11.17 14.23
CA SER A 630 12.75 -11.34 13.73
C SER A 630 13.05 -12.82 13.43
N ASN A 631 14.13 -13.06 12.68
CA ASN A 631 14.60 -14.42 12.33
C ASN A 631 13.54 -15.26 11.57
N GLN A 632 12.88 -14.65 10.57
CA GLN A 632 11.90 -15.29 9.69
C GLN A 632 12.40 -15.25 8.24
N ASN A 633 12.07 -16.28 7.45
CA ASN A 633 12.43 -16.34 6.03
C ASN A 633 11.27 -16.77 5.10
N LEU A 634 10.09 -17.10 5.61
CA LEU A 634 8.99 -17.62 4.79
C LEU A 634 7.95 -16.54 4.49
N ILE A 635 7.51 -16.51 3.23
CA ILE A 635 6.30 -15.82 2.77
C ILE A 635 5.38 -16.87 2.15
N LEU A 636 4.11 -16.87 2.55
CA LEU A 636 3.05 -17.66 1.92
C LEU A 636 2.24 -16.75 0.98
N SER A 637 1.79 -17.27 -0.16
CA SER A 637 0.89 -16.58 -1.08
C SER A 637 0.00 -17.57 -1.82
N THR A 638 -1.22 -17.17 -2.18
CA THR A 638 -2.12 -17.94 -3.06
C THR A 638 -1.71 -17.90 -4.53
N ALA A 639 -0.74 -17.06 -4.90
CA ALA A 639 -0.18 -16.95 -6.24
C ALA A 639 1.30 -16.55 -6.19
N ALA A 640 1.84 -16.07 -7.32
CA ALA A 640 3.16 -15.44 -7.34
C ALA A 640 3.22 -14.30 -6.30
N ARG A 641 4.34 -14.21 -5.59
CA ARG A 641 4.54 -13.20 -4.54
C ARG A 641 4.51 -11.79 -5.14
N VAL A 642 3.75 -10.90 -4.51
CA VAL A 642 3.78 -9.47 -4.81
C VAL A 642 4.70 -8.73 -3.82
N PRO A 643 5.33 -7.60 -4.20
CA PRO A 643 6.37 -7.00 -3.38
C PRO A 643 5.88 -6.42 -2.04
N PHE A 644 4.71 -5.78 -2.00
CA PHE A 644 4.26 -5.04 -0.81
C PHE A 644 2.75 -5.02 -0.54
N ASP A 645 1.86 -5.20 -1.53
CA ASP A 645 0.41 -5.08 -1.34
C ASP A 645 -0.32 -6.38 -1.64
N GLN A 646 -0.74 -7.10 -0.60
CA GLN A 646 -1.38 -8.42 -0.74
C GLN A 646 -2.67 -8.40 -1.55
N ARG A 647 -3.34 -7.25 -1.67
CA ARG A 647 -4.59 -7.13 -2.44
C ARG A 647 -4.37 -7.33 -3.93
N THR A 648 -3.14 -7.07 -4.41
CA THR A 648 -2.74 -7.27 -5.81
C THR A 648 -2.41 -8.73 -6.15
N VAL A 649 -2.43 -9.64 -5.18
CA VAL A 649 -2.27 -11.08 -5.43
C VAL A 649 -3.42 -11.57 -6.29
N SER A 650 -3.10 -12.22 -7.42
CA SER A 650 -4.05 -12.51 -8.50
C SER A 650 -5.06 -13.61 -8.20
N THR A 651 -4.79 -14.47 -7.22
CA THR A 651 -5.65 -15.60 -6.86
C THR A 651 -6.30 -15.35 -5.49
N GLY A 652 -7.63 -15.32 -5.43
CA GLY A 652 -8.37 -15.21 -4.16
C GLY A 652 -8.43 -16.54 -3.39
N ILE A 653 -8.83 -16.46 -2.12
CA ILE A 653 -9.24 -17.63 -1.34
C ILE A 653 -10.73 -17.88 -1.60
N THR A 654 -11.06 -19.09 -2.04
CA THR A 654 -12.36 -19.36 -2.68
C THR A 654 -13.52 -19.53 -1.72
N VAL A 655 -13.26 -19.91 -0.47
CA VAL A 655 -14.30 -20.25 0.52
C VAL A 655 -14.12 -19.36 1.75
N ASP A 656 -15.23 -18.91 2.32
CA ASP A 656 -15.25 -18.26 3.64
C ASP A 656 -14.77 -19.23 4.74
N ASN A 657 -14.40 -18.70 5.91
CA ASN A 657 -13.92 -19.48 7.06
C ASN A 657 -12.78 -20.45 6.70
N SER A 658 -11.84 -19.98 5.88
CA SER A 658 -10.74 -20.78 5.35
C SER A 658 -9.40 -20.22 5.82
N TYR A 659 -8.56 -21.10 6.37
CA TYR A 659 -7.32 -20.73 7.02
C TYR A 659 -6.19 -21.67 6.65
N ILE A 660 -5.00 -21.13 6.44
CA ILE A 660 -3.73 -21.85 6.49
C ILE A 660 -2.78 -21.05 7.36
N VAL A 661 -2.52 -21.57 8.56
CA VAL A 661 -1.72 -20.87 9.58
C VAL A 661 -0.50 -21.71 9.90
N CYS A 662 0.67 -21.07 9.99
CA CYS A 662 1.91 -21.75 10.28
C CYS A 662 2.73 -21.04 11.36
N GLY A 663 3.54 -21.83 12.06
CA GLY A 663 4.52 -21.39 13.06
C GLY A 663 5.75 -22.29 13.01
N ASN A 664 6.86 -21.86 13.62
CA ASN A 664 8.15 -22.54 13.49
C ASN A 664 8.82 -22.85 14.84
N ASN A 665 9.78 -23.78 14.79
CA ASN A 665 10.48 -24.33 15.96
C ASN A 665 11.62 -23.47 16.57
N GLY A 666 11.72 -22.17 16.24
CA GLY A 666 12.83 -21.28 16.67
C GLY A 666 14.23 -21.50 16.06
N ASN A 667 14.54 -22.63 15.42
CA ASN A 667 15.88 -23.01 14.92
C ASN A 667 16.51 -22.10 13.81
N PRO A 668 17.83 -22.18 13.54
CA PRO A 668 18.46 -21.38 12.49
C PRO A 668 17.88 -21.58 11.09
N LEU A 669 17.88 -20.53 10.25
CA LEU A 669 17.18 -20.53 8.95
C LEU A 669 17.82 -21.43 7.87
N ASN A 670 19.14 -21.60 7.90
CA ASN A 670 19.91 -22.12 6.76
C ASN A 670 20.53 -23.50 6.96
N ASP A 671 20.48 -24.08 8.16
CA ASP A 671 21.15 -25.36 8.47
C ASP A 671 20.25 -26.60 8.23
N GLY A 672 19.04 -26.39 7.71
CA GLY A 672 18.06 -27.45 7.45
C GLY A 672 17.32 -27.95 8.70
N THR A 673 17.50 -27.31 9.85
CA THR A 673 16.84 -27.68 11.12
C THR A 673 15.60 -26.84 11.43
N ARG A 674 15.36 -25.77 10.66
CA ARG A 674 14.12 -24.99 10.69
C ARG A 674 12.94 -25.83 10.19
N ILE A 675 12.01 -26.13 11.09
CA ILE A 675 10.77 -26.85 10.79
C ILE A 675 9.58 -25.93 11.03
N TYR A 676 8.65 -25.93 10.09
CA TYR A 676 7.37 -25.26 10.18
C TYR A 676 6.27 -26.29 10.46
N LYS A 677 5.39 -25.98 11.41
CA LYS A 677 4.08 -26.61 11.57
C LYS A 677 3.07 -25.76 10.81
N VAL A 678 2.21 -26.39 10.03
CA VAL A 678 1.09 -25.73 9.34
C VAL A 678 -0.20 -26.47 9.63
N THR A 679 -1.27 -25.72 9.88
CA THR A 679 -2.62 -26.23 10.05
C THR A 679 -3.52 -25.58 9.01
N THR A 680 -4.30 -26.40 8.30
CA THR A 680 -5.32 -25.95 7.34
C THR A 680 -6.72 -26.13 7.96
N THR A 681 -7.64 -25.21 7.66
CA THR A 681 -9.06 -25.30 8.00
C THR A 681 -9.86 -24.82 6.79
N ASN A 682 -10.67 -25.69 6.20
CA ASN A 682 -11.42 -25.46 4.95
C ASN A 682 -10.59 -24.91 3.78
N PHE A 683 -9.27 -25.07 3.82
CA PHE A 683 -8.34 -24.52 2.87
C PHE A 683 -7.77 -25.64 1.99
N ASN A 684 -8.25 -25.72 0.75
CA ASN A 684 -7.87 -26.76 -0.22
C ASN A 684 -7.46 -26.14 -1.56
N GLN A 685 -6.39 -25.35 -1.53
CA GLN A 685 -5.85 -24.67 -2.69
C GLN A 685 -4.33 -24.69 -2.67
N GLU A 686 -3.71 -24.60 -3.85
CA GLU A 686 -2.26 -24.50 -3.97
C GLU A 686 -1.76 -23.19 -3.35
N VAL A 687 -0.65 -23.28 -2.62
CA VAL A 687 0.06 -22.13 -2.06
C VAL A 687 1.48 -22.09 -2.58
N THR A 688 1.96 -20.87 -2.80
CA THR A 688 3.36 -20.55 -3.09
C THR A 688 4.09 -20.31 -1.77
N LEU A 689 5.16 -21.06 -1.53
CA LEU A 689 6.07 -20.91 -0.40
C LEU A 689 7.36 -20.26 -0.88
N SER A 690 7.61 -19.02 -0.49
CA SER A 690 8.83 -18.28 -0.87
C SER A 690 9.76 -18.16 0.32
N PHE A 691 10.87 -18.90 0.31
CA PHE A 691 11.89 -18.84 1.35
C PHE A 691 13.01 -17.88 0.97
N LYS A 692 13.28 -16.89 1.82
CA LYS A 692 14.36 -15.92 1.63
C LYS A 692 15.73 -16.56 1.90
N PHE A 693 16.45 -16.86 0.83
CA PHE A 693 17.84 -17.30 0.82
C PHE A 693 18.61 -16.47 -0.20
N THR A 694 19.40 -15.49 0.24
CA THR A 694 20.16 -14.63 -0.68
C THR A 694 21.51 -15.26 -1.03
N GLY A 695 21.87 -15.29 -2.30
CA GLY A 695 23.20 -15.68 -2.76
C GLY A 695 23.53 -17.17 -2.63
N ILE A 696 22.62 -18.03 -3.11
CA ILE A 696 22.80 -19.49 -3.09
C ILE A 696 22.95 -20.02 -4.52
N ASP A 697 23.77 -21.05 -4.69
CA ASP A 697 24.02 -21.69 -5.99
C ASP A 697 23.27 -23.02 -6.11
N ALA A 698 22.99 -23.42 -7.35
CA ALA A 698 22.42 -24.72 -7.65
C ALA A 698 23.42 -25.86 -7.34
N PRO A 699 22.95 -27.09 -7.01
CA PRO A 699 21.54 -27.49 -6.92
C PRO A 699 20.87 -26.93 -5.65
N TYR A 700 19.66 -26.41 -5.83
CA TYR A 700 18.85 -25.91 -4.73
C TYR A 700 18.23 -27.08 -3.96
N PRO A 701 18.07 -26.98 -2.62
CA PRO A 701 17.47 -28.05 -1.83
C PRO A 701 15.99 -28.23 -2.17
N ASP A 702 15.48 -29.45 -1.98
CA ASP A 702 14.05 -29.72 -2.04
C ASP A 702 13.33 -29.30 -0.74
N LEU A 703 12.03 -29.06 -0.84
CA LEU A 703 11.12 -28.93 0.29
C LEU A 703 10.65 -30.34 0.69
N THR A 704 10.78 -30.69 1.97
CA THR A 704 10.27 -31.96 2.52
C THR A 704 9.04 -31.69 3.37
N ILE A 705 7.97 -32.46 3.18
CA ILE A 705 6.68 -32.31 3.87
C ILE A 705 6.24 -33.65 4.45
N ASP A 706 5.74 -33.67 5.68
CA ASP A 706 5.23 -34.88 6.35
C ASP A 706 4.09 -34.54 7.33
N VAL A 707 3.40 -35.55 7.87
CA VAL A 707 2.35 -35.43 8.88
C VAL A 707 2.88 -35.29 10.30
N ASP A 708 4.18 -35.55 10.51
CA ASP A 708 4.88 -35.30 11.77
C ASP A 708 6.25 -34.63 11.54
N ASP A 709 6.86 -34.13 12.62
CA ASP A 709 8.13 -33.41 12.56
C ASP A 709 9.37 -34.30 12.57
N SER A 710 9.19 -35.63 12.64
CA SER A 710 10.26 -36.61 12.50
C SER A 710 10.65 -36.83 11.03
N PHE A 711 9.73 -36.54 10.11
CA PHE A 711 9.87 -36.78 8.67
C PHE A 711 10.13 -38.26 8.33
N THR A 712 9.50 -39.18 9.07
CA THR A 712 9.67 -40.63 8.89
C THR A 712 8.49 -41.33 8.21
N ASN A 713 7.34 -40.67 8.03
CA ASN A 713 6.11 -41.31 7.54
C ASN A 713 5.94 -41.17 6.02
N SER A 714 6.94 -41.63 5.27
CA SER A 714 6.98 -41.49 3.80
C SER A 714 6.83 -40.03 3.36
N PRO A 715 7.77 -39.15 3.77
CA PRO A 715 7.70 -37.73 3.49
C PRO A 715 7.58 -37.45 1.98
N THR A 716 6.80 -36.42 1.64
CA THR A 716 6.70 -35.90 0.28
C THR A 716 7.84 -34.93 0.02
N THR A 717 8.52 -35.08 -1.12
CA THR A 717 9.56 -34.16 -1.58
C THR A 717 9.04 -33.32 -2.74
N VAL A 718 9.24 -32.02 -2.66
CA VAL A 718 8.83 -31.04 -3.68
C VAL A 718 10.07 -30.28 -4.15
N SER A 719 10.37 -30.40 -5.45
CA SER A 719 11.47 -29.66 -6.06
C SER A 719 11.17 -28.18 -6.21
N PRO A 720 12.19 -27.31 -6.17
CA PRO A 720 11.99 -25.87 -6.28
C PRO A 720 11.42 -25.48 -7.65
N ASP A 721 10.43 -24.60 -7.63
CA ASP A 721 9.77 -24.04 -8.81
C ASP A 721 10.64 -22.95 -9.45
N SER A 722 11.23 -22.06 -8.64
CA SER A 722 12.10 -20.98 -9.12
C SER A 722 13.03 -20.41 -8.04
N TYR A 723 14.06 -19.68 -8.47
CA TYR A 723 14.94 -18.88 -7.61
C TYR A 723 15.26 -17.54 -8.27
N ASP A 724 14.97 -16.42 -7.60
CA ASP A 724 15.17 -15.05 -8.14
C ASP A 724 16.49 -14.39 -7.67
N GLY A 725 17.38 -15.14 -7.01
CA GLY A 725 18.58 -14.61 -6.35
C GLY A 725 18.38 -14.23 -4.87
N ASN A 726 17.12 -14.14 -4.43
CA ASN A 726 16.74 -13.81 -3.05
C ASN A 726 15.75 -14.81 -2.45
N TYR A 727 14.83 -15.34 -3.23
CA TYR A 727 13.75 -16.22 -2.80
C TYR A 727 13.78 -17.53 -3.57
N LEU A 728 13.86 -18.64 -2.83
CA LEU A 728 13.67 -19.98 -3.34
C LEU A 728 12.19 -20.36 -3.17
N VAL A 729 11.53 -20.69 -4.27
CA VAL A 729 10.07 -20.79 -4.36
C VAL A 729 9.64 -22.23 -4.58
N TYR A 730 8.59 -22.65 -3.88
CA TYR A 730 7.90 -23.93 -4.05
C TYR A 730 6.40 -23.71 -4.19
N LYS A 731 5.70 -24.67 -4.79
CA LYS A 731 4.23 -24.70 -4.86
C LYS A 731 3.72 -26.02 -4.32
N TYR A 732 2.71 -25.97 -3.46
CA TYR A 732 2.14 -27.18 -2.85
C TYR A 732 0.69 -26.96 -2.41
N THR A 733 -0.12 -28.02 -2.45
CA THR A 733 -1.46 -28.05 -1.85
C THR A 733 -1.40 -28.91 -0.60
N PHE A 734 -1.55 -28.29 0.57
CA PHE A 734 -1.59 -29.03 1.84
C PHE A 734 -2.92 -29.79 1.98
N THR A 735 -2.88 -30.92 2.68
CA THR A 735 -4.09 -31.68 3.01
C THR A 735 -5.06 -30.77 3.78
N ASN A 736 -6.30 -30.68 3.30
CA ASN A 736 -7.33 -29.86 3.95
C ASN A 736 -7.71 -30.42 5.33
N ASN A 737 -8.05 -29.53 6.27
CA ASN A 737 -8.45 -29.86 7.64
C ASN A 737 -7.43 -30.73 8.38
N ALA A 738 -6.14 -30.47 8.18
CA ALA A 738 -5.06 -31.28 8.72
C ALA A 738 -3.91 -30.41 9.24
N THR A 739 -3.05 -31.02 10.05
CA THR A 739 -1.75 -30.47 10.41
C THR A 739 -0.66 -31.19 9.62
N SER A 740 0.34 -30.46 9.16
CA SER A 740 1.53 -30.99 8.48
C SER A 740 2.78 -30.24 8.94
N TYR A 741 3.93 -30.80 8.64
CA TYR A 741 5.23 -30.24 8.96
C TYR A 741 6.09 -30.16 7.70
N PHE A 742 6.86 -29.09 7.55
CA PHE A 742 7.73 -28.94 6.39
C PHE A 742 9.05 -28.24 6.73
N LYS A 743 10.08 -28.54 5.93
CA LYS A 743 11.41 -27.93 6.02
C LYS A 743 12.09 -27.89 4.66
N VAL A 744 12.96 -26.90 4.49
CA VAL A 744 13.92 -26.86 3.38
C VAL A 744 15.23 -27.47 3.87
N GLY A 745 15.92 -28.24 3.02
CA GLY A 745 17.25 -28.77 3.32
C GLY A 745 18.28 -27.67 3.63
N ALA A 746 19.44 -28.06 4.16
CA ALA A 746 20.51 -27.11 4.46
C ALA A 746 20.96 -26.35 3.21
N VAL A 747 21.23 -25.06 3.37
CA VAL A 747 21.63 -24.13 2.31
C VAL A 747 22.98 -23.54 2.66
N THR A 748 23.93 -23.61 1.72
CA THR A 748 25.22 -22.91 1.85
C THR A 748 25.11 -21.54 1.19
N VAL A 749 25.11 -20.48 2.00
CA VAL A 749 25.16 -19.10 1.51
C VAL A 749 26.60 -18.79 1.11
N ILE A 750 26.81 -18.35 -0.13
CA ILE A 750 28.14 -17.94 -0.59
C ILE A 750 28.27 -16.44 -0.31
N PRO A 751 29.18 -16.00 0.58
CA PRO A 751 29.40 -14.57 0.80
C PRO A 751 29.91 -13.95 -0.49
N ARG A 752 29.08 -13.14 -1.16
CA ARG A 752 29.56 -12.26 -2.24
C ARG A 752 30.04 -10.98 -1.58
N GLU A 753 31.30 -10.95 -1.17
CA GLU A 753 31.96 -9.68 -0.84
C GLU A 753 31.87 -8.75 -2.07
N PRO A 754 31.59 -7.44 -1.89
CA PRO A 754 31.54 -6.50 -3.00
C PRO A 754 32.94 -6.41 -3.62
N GLY A 755 33.14 -7.06 -4.77
CA GLY A 755 34.38 -7.06 -5.52
C GLY A 755 34.24 -7.80 -6.84
N VAL A 756 35.07 -7.43 -7.82
CA VAL A 756 35.13 -8.12 -9.12
C VAL A 756 36.26 -9.13 -9.08
N GLY A 757 35.93 -10.42 -9.06
CA GLY A 757 36.88 -11.50 -9.28
C GLY A 757 36.96 -11.83 -10.77
N ILE A 758 38.16 -11.79 -11.36
CA ILE A 758 38.39 -12.28 -12.72
C ILE A 758 39.19 -13.57 -12.63
N ASN A 759 38.54 -14.67 -13.04
CA ASN A 759 39.10 -16.03 -13.04
C ASN A 759 39.50 -16.54 -11.64
N THR A 760 38.86 -16.01 -10.59
CA THR A 760 38.90 -16.51 -9.20
C THR A 760 37.56 -16.27 -8.52
N THR A 761 37.13 -17.21 -7.69
CA THR A 761 35.94 -17.10 -6.83
C THR A 761 36.30 -16.80 -5.38
N ALA A 762 37.57 -16.98 -5.00
CA ALA A 762 38.13 -16.56 -3.71
C ALA A 762 38.78 -15.19 -3.89
N ILE A 763 37.95 -14.14 -3.89
CA ILE A 763 38.44 -12.76 -3.85
C ILE A 763 39.13 -12.57 -2.49
N ASP A 764 40.36 -12.03 -2.50
CA ASP A 764 41.05 -11.73 -1.25
C ASP A 764 40.24 -10.67 -0.50
N THR A 765 40.07 -10.81 0.81
CA THR A 765 39.20 -9.92 1.60
C THR A 765 39.67 -8.47 1.62
N SER A 766 40.91 -8.20 1.20
CA SER A 766 41.44 -6.84 1.04
C SER A 766 41.24 -6.25 -0.37
N ALA A 767 40.70 -7.02 -1.33
CA ALA A 767 40.68 -6.65 -2.75
C ALA A 767 39.26 -6.32 -3.26
N GLN A 768 39.11 -5.15 -3.88
CA GLN A 768 37.92 -4.77 -4.67
C GLN A 768 37.98 -5.31 -6.11
N LEU A 769 39.18 -5.62 -6.62
CA LEU A 769 39.43 -6.29 -7.89
C LEU A 769 40.55 -7.32 -7.69
N HIS A 770 40.24 -8.61 -7.86
CA HIS A 770 41.23 -9.70 -7.77
C HIS A 770 41.28 -10.42 -9.12
N VAL A 771 42.42 -10.33 -9.81
CA VAL A 771 42.67 -11.02 -11.09
C VAL A 771 43.66 -12.14 -10.86
N TYR A 772 43.25 -13.39 -11.10
CA TYR A 772 44.12 -14.56 -10.99
C TYR A 772 44.36 -15.22 -12.35
N SER A 773 45.63 -15.41 -12.71
CA SER A 773 46.02 -16.19 -13.89
C SER A 773 47.42 -16.78 -13.70
N THR A 774 47.64 -17.98 -14.26
CA THR A 774 48.96 -18.64 -14.28
C THR A 774 49.73 -18.39 -15.58
N ASP A 775 49.07 -17.86 -16.62
CA ASP A 775 49.65 -17.70 -17.96
C ASP A 775 49.27 -16.37 -18.67
N LYS A 776 48.46 -15.50 -18.05
CA LYS A 776 48.05 -14.17 -18.54
C LYS A 776 48.35 -13.07 -17.51
N GLY A 777 48.32 -11.82 -17.96
CA GLY A 777 48.46 -10.63 -17.11
C GLY A 777 47.37 -9.58 -17.39
N VAL A 778 47.44 -8.44 -16.71
CA VAL A 778 46.53 -7.31 -16.93
C VAL A 778 47.15 -6.34 -17.94
N LEU A 779 46.44 -6.06 -19.03
CA LEU A 779 46.82 -5.01 -19.97
C LEU A 779 46.07 -3.72 -19.61
N LEU A 780 46.81 -2.72 -19.15
CA LEU A 780 46.29 -1.39 -18.85
C LEU A 780 46.13 -0.56 -20.13
N PRO A 781 45.34 0.53 -20.13
CA PRO A 781 45.17 1.39 -21.30
C PRO A 781 46.51 1.78 -21.93
N ALA A 782 46.67 1.42 -23.20
CA ALA A 782 47.90 1.62 -23.97
C ALA A 782 47.76 2.88 -24.84
N LEU A 783 48.48 3.94 -24.48
CA LEU A 783 48.33 5.29 -25.03
C LEU A 783 49.67 5.82 -25.54
N THR A 784 49.67 6.57 -26.64
CA THR A 784 50.86 7.37 -27.02
C THR A 784 51.09 8.52 -26.02
N THR A 785 52.29 9.11 -25.98
CA THR A 785 52.55 10.29 -25.12
C THR A 785 51.56 11.42 -25.38
N ALA A 786 51.17 11.64 -26.63
CA ALA A 786 50.17 12.64 -27.00
C ALA A 786 48.77 12.32 -26.41
N GLN A 787 48.36 11.05 -26.45
CA GLN A 787 47.08 10.61 -25.90
C GLN A 787 47.06 10.64 -24.36
N MET A 788 48.16 10.24 -23.71
CA MET A 788 48.31 10.34 -22.25
C MET A 788 48.19 11.79 -21.76
N ASN A 789 48.89 12.72 -22.42
CA ASN A 789 48.84 14.15 -22.07
C ASN A 789 47.49 14.81 -22.40
N ALA A 790 46.68 14.20 -23.26
CA ALA A 790 45.34 14.67 -23.60
C ALA A 790 44.25 14.21 -22.62
N ILE A 791 44.57 13.36 -21.62
CA ILE A 791 43.61 12.96 -20.60
C ILE A 791 43.24 14.18 -19.75
N VAL A 792 41.96 14.54 -19.74
CA VAL A 792 41.43 15.65 -18.96
C VAL A 792 41.20 15.19 -17.52
N ASN A 793 41.73 15.96 -16.54
CA ASN A 793 41.55 15.71 -15.11
C ASN A 793 41.88 14.27 -14.64
N PRO A 794 43.03 13.68 -15.00
CA PRO A 794 43.35 12.33 -14.57
C PRO A 794 43.48 12.28 -13.03
N PRO A 795 42.87 11.31 -12.34
CA PRO A 795 43.03 11.17 -10.90
C PRO A 795 44.48 10.88 -10.53
N ASN A 796 44.85 11.22 -9.29
CA ASN A 796 46.12 10.78 -8.70
C ASN A 796 46.16 9.24 -8.68
N GLY A 797 47.29 8.65 -9.09
CA GLY A 797 47.46 7.20 -9.17
C GLY A 797 46.94 6.53 -10.44
N LEU A 798 46.36 7.27 -11.40
CA LEU A 798 45.95 6.68 -12.69
C LEU A 798 47.16 6.07 -13.40
N LEU A 799 47.13 4.75 -13.65
CA LEU A 799 48.22 3.97 -14.24
C LEU A 799 47.90 3.58 -15.70
N ILE A 800 48.82 3.86 -16.61
CA ILE A 800 48.68 3.57 -18.05
C ILE A 800 49.98 2.98 -18.61
N TYR A 801 49.92 2.36 -19.79
CA TYR A 801 51.09 1.99 -20.57
C TYR A 801 51.32 3.00 -21.71
N ASN A 802 52.46 3.68 -21.70
CA ASN A 802 52.82 4.62 -22.77
C ASN A 802 53.49 3.85 -23.93
N THR A 803 52.86 3.84 -25.10
CA THR A 803 53.31 3.11 -26.30
C THR A 803 54.36 3.86 -27.11
N THR A 804 54.51 5.17 -26.92
CA THR A 804 55.58 5.95 -27.56
C THR A 804 56.93 5.68 -26.87
N GLU A 805 56.90 5.58 -25.54
CA GLU A 805 58.11 5.38 -24.73
C GLU A 805 58.32 3.94 -24.27
N ASN A 806 57.35 3.05 -24.48
CA ASN A 806 57.36 1.66 -24.05
C ASN A 806 57.58 1.51 -22.53
N ARG A 807 56.83 2.28 -21.74
CA ARG A 807 56.96 2.37 -20.28
C ARG A 807 55.59 2.55 -19.61
N TYR A 808 55.44 2.00 -18.40
CA TYR A 808 54.29 2.31 -17.56
C TYR A 808 54.44 3.69 -16.92
N TYR A 809 53.35 4.44 -16.86
CA TYR A 809 53.27 5.78 -16.31
C TYR A 809 52.12 5.86 -15.32
N TYR A 810 52.32 6.56 -14.21
CA TYR A 810 51.23 6.96 -13.32
C TYR A 810 51.18 8.48 -13.13
N ASN A 811 49.99 9.01 -12.90
CA ASN A 811 49.85 10.42 -12.52
C ASN A 811 50.16 10.60 -11.03
N SER A 812 51.29 11.22 -10.70
CA SER A 812 51.65 11.58 -9.32
C SER A 812 51.09 12.94 -8.87
N GLY A 813 50.54 13.72 -9.81
CA GLY A 813 49.94 15.03 -9.56
C GLY A 813 48.47 14.95 -9.14
N ILE A 814 47.82 16.11 -9.07
CA ILE A 814 46.37 16.23 -8.86
C ILE A 814 45.64 16.41 -10.21
N PRO A 815 44.32 16.17 -10.29
CA PRO A 815 43.57 16.29 -11.55
C PRO A 815 43.78 17.61 -12.30
N ALA A 816 43.84 18.73 -11.59
CA ALA A 816 44.00 20.05 -12.20
C ALA A 816 45.40 20.31 -12.80
N THR A 817 46.43 19.62 -12.30
CA THR A 817 47.83 19.77 -12.72
C THR A 817 48.51 18.40 -12.73
N PRO A 818 48.25 17.57 -13.75
CA PRO A 818 48.77 16.21 -13.81
C PRO A 818 50.30 16.20 -13.95
N ALA A 819 50.94 15.24 -13.28
CA ALA A 819 52.37 15.00 -13.34
C ALA A 819 52.62 13.52 -13.65
N TRP A 820 52.91 13.22 -14.91
CA TRP A 820 53.13 11.85 -15.37
C TRP A 820 54.55 11.39 -15.05
N ILE A 821 54.67 10.32 -14.26
CA ILE A 821 55.94 9.73 -13.84
C ILE A 821 56.02 8.28 -14.30
N VAL A 822 57.18 7.90 -14.85
CA VAL A 822 57.49 6.51 -15.19
C VAL A 822 57.49 5.66 -13.93
N VAL A 823 56.78 4.54 -13.95
CA VAL A 823 56.85 3.53 -12.88
C VAL A 823 58.26 2.94 -12.85
N GLY A 824 58.90 3.00 -11.68
CA GLY A 824 60.28 2.55 -11.51
C GLY A 824 61.34 3.55 -12.00
N ARG A 825 60.99 4.84 -12.19
CA ARG A 825 61.99 5.89 -12.45
C ARG A 825 62.92 6.03 -11.25
N LEU A 826 64.23 6.03 -11.49
CA LEU A 826 65.21 6.43 -10.49
C LEU A 826 65.03 7.91 -10.13
N ALA A 827 65.13 8.26 -8.85
CA ALA A 827 65.10 9.64 -8.43
C ALA A 827 66.37 10.36 -8.93
N ILE A 828 66.20 11.53 -9.55
CA ILE A 828 67.28 12.31 -10.15
C ILE A 828 67.60 13.48 -9.21
N SER A 829 68.88 13.70 -8.89
CA SER A 829 69.35 14.77 -8.01
C SER A 829 70.58 15.48 -8.59
N ASN A 830 70.63 16.80 -8.45
CA ASN A 830 71.68 17.70 -8.98
C ASN A 830 72.44 18.44 -7.85
N ASN A 831 72.64 17.78 -6.71
CA ASN A 831 73.31 18.39 -5.57
C ASN A 831 74.75 17.84 -5.43
N ALA A 832 75.73 18.74 -5.34
CA ALA A 832 77.17 18.47 -5.33
C ALA A 832 77.65 17.57 -4.17
N LEU A 833 76.81 17.38 -3.17
CA LEU A 833 76.82 16.26 -2.22
C LEU A 833 75.36 15.76 -2.17
N LEU A 834 75.09 14.46 -2.01
CA LEU A 834 73.76 13.96 -1.60
C LEU A 834 73.32 14.44 -0.19
N GLY A 835 73.75 15.63 0.24
CA GLY A 835 72.82 16.69 0.66
C GLY A 835 72.26 16.65 2.08
N GLY A 836 73.05 16.36 3.12
CA GLY A 836 72.80 16.77 4.52
C GLY A 836 71.59 16.19 5.27
N ALA A 837 70.59 15.64 4.57
CA ALA A 837 69.44 14.92 5.12
C ALA A 837 69.46 13.47 4.60
N GLY A 838 69.13 12.52 5.48
CA GLY A 838 69.13 11.09 5.13
C GLY A 838 68.18 10.75 3.98
N GLY A 839 68.43 9.65 3.27
CA GLY A 839 67.49 9.12 2.29
C GLY A 839 66.15 8.77 2.92
N ASP A 840 65.09 8.79 2.12
CA ASP A 840 63.70 8.63 2.58
C ASP A 840 63.46 7.19 3.08
N SER A 841 64.24 6.24 2.57
CA SER A 841 64.19 4.83 2.97
C SER A 841 65.53 4.12 2.70
N VAL A 842 65.87 3.14 3.55
CA VAL A 842 67.04 2.27 3.32
C VAL A 842 66.87 1.54 2.00
N GLY A 843 67.89 1.58 1.14
CA GLY A 843 67.85 0.99 -0.20
C GLY A 843 67.36 1.93 -1.30
N GLU A 844 67.00 3.18 -0.96
CA GLU A 844 66.69 4.20 -1.97
C GLU A 844 67.88 4.40 -2.92
N ILE A 845 67.62 4.44 -4.23
CA ILE A 845 68.64 4.66 -5.27
C ILE A 845 68.36 5.98 -5.99
N ARG A 846 69.39 6.83 -6.07
CA ARG A 846 69.36 8.11 -6.78
C ARG A 846 70.44 8.16 -7.85
N TYR A 847 70.11 8.78 -8.99
CA TYR A 847 71.09 9.14 -10.01
C TYR A 847 71.54 10.59 -9.79
N ASN A 848 72.84 10.79 -9.58
CA ASN A 848 73.43 12.10 -9.46
C ASN A 848 73.82 12.61 -10.86
N THR A 849 73.19 13.69 -11.31
CA THR A 849 73.43 14.27 -12.65
C THR A 849 74.68 15.11 -12.75
N ASP A 850 75.23 15.59 -11.63
CA ASP A 850 76.44 16.41 -11.63
C ASP A 850 77.68 15.54 -11.78
N THR A 851 77.66 14.37 -11.14
CA THR A 851 78.78 13.41 -11.16
C THR A 851 78.54 12.23 -12.11
N ASN A 852 77.34 12.10 -12.70
CA ASN A 852 76.92 10.97 -13.54
C ASN A 852 77.05 9.60 -12.85
N THR A 853 76.79 9.52 -11.55
CA THR A 853 76.97 8.31 -10.74
C THR A 853 75.67 7.88 -10.06
N LEU A 854 75.53 6.57 -9.81
CA LEU A 854 74.39 6.01 -9.10
C LEU A 854 74.74 5.86 -7.63
N TRP A 855 73.83 6.25 -6.74
CA TRP A 855 74.05 6.17 -5.30
C TRP A 855 72.88 5.47 -4.63
N TYR A 856 73.15 4.75 -3.55
CA TYR A 856 72.11 4.19 -2.68
C TYR A 856 72.25 4.68 -1.23
N TRP A 857 71.12 4.81 -0.54
CA TRP A 857 71.08 5.13 0.88
C TRP A 857 71.16 3.85 1.71
N ASN A 858 72.20 3.70 2.53
CA ASN A 858 72.36 2.51 3.37
C ASN A 858 71.68 2.65 4.76
N GLY A 859 70.91 3.71 4.99
CA GLY A 859 70.32 4.06 6.30
C GLY A 859 71.11 5.06 7.12
N THR A 860 72.39 5.28 6.80
CA THR A 860 73.28 6.18 7.56
C THR A 860 74.09 7.13 6.69
N SER A 861 74.39 6.73 5.45
CA SER A 861 75.11 7.53 4.48
C SER A 861 74.76 7.11 3.06
N TRP A 862 74.89 8.04 2.12
CA TRP A 862 74.85 7.73 0.70
C TRP A 862 76.14 7.03 0.29
N LYS A 863 76.00 5.94 -0.46
CA LYS A 863 77.10 5.15 -1.02
C LYS A 863 77.00 5.13 -2.53
N GLU A 864 78.11 5.42 -3.19
CA GLU A 864 78.22 5.31 -4.65
C GLU A 864 78.24 3.84 -5.05
N LEU A 865 77.43 3.48 -6.03
CA LEU A 865 77.51 2.20 -6.73
C LEU A 865 78.60 2.32 -7.79
N LEU A 866 79.81 1.94 -7.40
CA LEU A 866 80.96 1.87 -8.28
C LEU A 866 80.85 0.64 -9.19
N ASP A 867 81.23 0.82 -10.46
CA ASP A 867 81.35 -0.26 -11.45
C ASP A 867 82.54 -1.15 -11.04
N ASN A 868 82.26 -2.38 -10.60
CA ASN A 868 83.26 -3.39 -10.21
C ASN A 868 83.14 -4.62 -11.10
#